data_AF-A0ABD2MSR8-F1
#
_entry.id   AF-A0ABD2MSR8-F1
#
_cell.length_a   1.000
_cell.length_b   1.000
_cell.length_c   1.000
_cell.angle_alpha   90.00
_cell.angle_beta   90.00
_cell.angle_gamma   90.00
#
_symmetry.space_group_name_H-M   'P 1'
#
loop_
_entity.id
_entity.type
_entity.pdbx_description
1 polymer ?
#
loop_
_entity_poly.entity_id
_entity_poly.type
_entity_poly.pdbx_seq_one_letter_code
_entity_poly.pdbx_strand_id
1 'polypeptide(L)'
;MKWVPQFWFLQSCIIVLFLLANSLGELQDPYNTLGIHKKASQQDIRRAYLQLAKSWHPDKSSDPSASQKFMQIKQAYELLSDPERRKRYDLKGITEDDFHNRPERSFPSDPFEEIFSHHNHFNFQENDITFFHKLSITTRQYDKQIVPKSATTPYLIFYYNDWCFPCLQTAPHCRKLIDHLEPLGINFVTVHSGHEPNLAKRMSIHSLPCIVLLLDGNTYVFKDTITSLSKLIEFIRQKLPYKLVPKVMEDDLEEFLSGWEDNKVRGLIFEPRETVRLRYLVTAYHFRHRVAFGFVDSDEIRNKYQVPQDMDTVLLFNENTSRPMTSVTMKDIPTSTLHHIISSNQYLALPRLSSQDVFEALCPCEWHKPRKRLCVILITEESNKHNPHREALRIFAQNSPYAMDKVRFAYIYHGKQIEFVNSLIPEGSAVEPMLRIVILWRRDVSHVKYEWFNEKWESNYDFNDSFHKLESSISRLLKTNEALSYEGFIKALFDEHTKGIWGRIISKTLAFLDSIYDGLGKEQILPAVSILGTVLFILLVGYLMAYLVRLEEEDIKKQKATSGNNNNEGSSYQPELKLHELRAEKYNGLIRLLKPGCRTILLILDMQSRQQLIPPFHKSVWPYRKNKSLMFAYMYVERGLSWYKELLQLALPDEPDLNINPRNCVGTVLALNGHRKYFCMFHAKHTERRSKKADASLTSKCNGDPESGAFIGFDSSSESDEEVLLEENLLDGLPNWLDRLFEGTTRRYHFNYWPDFPNK
;
A
#
# COMPACT_ATOMS: atom_id res chain seq x y z
N MET A 1 -45.39 -53.93 7.88
CA MET A 1 -45.04 -54.00 6.43
C MET A 1 -45.10 -52.59 5.87
N LYS A 2 -44.08 -51.95 5.33
CA LYS A 2 -42.78 -52.38 4.78
C LYS A 2 -41.70 -51.37 5.19
N TRP A 3 -40.53 -51.91 5.47
CA TRP A 3 -39.26 -51.24 5.75
C TRP A 3 -38.63 -50.64 4.48
N VAL A 4 -37.57 -49.84 4.69
CA VAL A 4 -36.58 -49.27 3.74
C VAL A 4 -36.95 -47.86 3.24
N PRO A 5 -36.42 -46.77 3.84
CA PRO A 5 -35.06 -46.31 3.54
C PRO A 5 -34.37 -45.53 4.70
N GLN A 6 -34.10 -46.17 5.84
CA GLN A 6 -33.19 -45.60 6.87
C GLN A 6 -31.81 -46.27 6.90
N PHE A 7 -31.67 -47.44 6.25
CA PHE A 7 -30.41 -48.18 6.21
C PHE A 7 -29.34 -47.53 5.30
N TRP A 8 -29.75 -46.85 4.22
CA TRP A 8 -28.80 -46.25 3.27
C TRP A 8 -28.09 -44.99 3.82
N PHE A 9 -28.72 -44.23 4.70
CA PHE A 9 -28.12 -43.03 5.29
C PHE A 9 -27.13 -43.37 6.41
N LEU A 10 -27.46 -44.34 7.27
CA LEU A 10 -26.57 -44.83 8.31
C LEU A 10 -25.35 -45.58 7.74
N GLN A 11 -25.54 -46.37 6.67
CA GLN A 11 -24.45 -47.06 6.01
C GLN A 11 -23.54 -46.09 5.24
N SER A 12 -24.09 -45.03 4.65
CA SER A 12 -23.33 -43.91 4.05
C SER A 12 -22.52 -43.13 5.07
N CYS A 13 -23.11 -42.78 6.22
CA CYS A 13 -22.40 -42.07 7.28
C CYS A 13 -21.31 -42.92 7.94
N ILE A 14 -21.51 -44.24 8.08
CA ILE A 14 -20.47 -45.15 8.59
C ILE A 14 -19.35 -45.33 7.57
N ILE A 15 -19.64 -45.43 6.26
CA ILE A 15 -18.61 -45.50 5.22
C ILE A 15 -17.82 -44.19 5.12
N VAL A 16 -18.47 -43.04 5.28
CA VAL A 16 -17.79 -41.73 5.33
C VAL A 16 -16.99 -41.55 6.62
N LEU A 17 -17.46 -42.05 7.78
CA LEU A 17 -16.67 -42.08 9.01
C LEU A 17 -15.49 -43.07 8.92
N PHE A 18 -15.65 -44.20 8.22
CA PHE A 18 -14.58 -45.18 7.99
C PHE A 18 -13.56 -44.68 6.96
N LEU A 19 -13.99 -43.88 5.97
CA LEU A 19 -13.10 -43.21 5.02
C LEU A 19 -12.38 -41.99 5.62
N LEU A 20 -12.99 -41.30 6.60
CA LEU A 20 -12.35 -40.22 7.36
C LEU A 20 -11.48 -40.72 8.52
N ALA A 21 -11.72 -41.93 9.05
CA ALA A 21 -10.87 -42.55 10.06
C ALA A 21 -9.61 -43.23 9.47
N ASN A 22 -9.62 -43.58 8.18
CA ASN A 22 -8.46 -44.13 7.47
C ASN A 22 -7.54 -43.08 6.82
N SER A 23 -7.71 -41.79 7.16
CA SER A 23 -6.77 -40.73 6.79
C SER A 23 -5.90 -40.23 7.95
N LEU A 24 -5.88 -40.94 9.09
CA LEU A 24 -4.67 -40.95 9.91
C LEU A 24 -3.71 -41.95 9.27
N GLY A 25 -2.74 -41.44 8.51
CA GLY A 25 -1.64 -42.25 8.02
C GLY A 25 -0.94 -42.91 9.20
N GLU A 26 -1.13 -44.22 9.36
CA GLU A 26 -0.18 -45.05 10.09
C GLU A 26 1.18 -44.80 9.44
N LEU A 27 2.09 -44.13 10.16
CA LEU A 27 3.46 -43.97 9.74
C LEU A 27 4.06 -45.35 9.51
N GLN A 28 4.25 -45.74 8.25
CA GLN A 28 5.04 -46.92 7.94
C GLN A 28 6.44 -46.75 8.54
N ASP A 29 6.87 -47.74 9.34
CA ASP A 29 8.18 -47.75 9.97
C ASP A 29 9.26 -47.51 8.88
N PRO A 30 10.08 -46.44 8.95
CA PRO A 30 10.99 -46.02 7.89
C PRO A 30 12.04 -47.10 7.56
N TYR A 31 12.34 -47.97 8.52
CA TYR A 31 13.19 -49.14 8.31
C TYR A 31 12.54 -50.17 7.38
N ASN A 32 11.23 -50.39 7.51
CA ASN A 32 10.47 -51.28 6.64
C ASN A 32 10.31 -50.68 5.24
N THR A 33 10.14 -49.36 5.13
CA THR A 33 10.04 -48.65 3.84
C THR A 33 11.32 -48.77 3.01
N LEU A 34 12.49 -48.78 3.66
CA LEU A 34 13.78 -49.03 3.01
C LEU A 34 14.16 -50.53 2.95
N GLY A 35 13.38 -51.43 3.55
CA GLY A 35 13.64 -52.87 3.57
C GLY A 35 14.89 -53.28 4.37
N ILE A 36 15.24 -52.51 5.40
CA ILE A 36 16.48 -52.67 6.19
C ILE A 36 16.18 -52.87 7.67
N HIS A 37 17.10 -53.54 8.38
CA HIS A 37 16.97 -53.78 9.82
C HIS A 37 17.30 -52.52 10.64
N LYS A 38 16.70 -52.35 11.83
CA LYS A 38 16.96 -51.21 12.74
C LYS A 38 18.43 -51.03 13.15
N LYS A 39 19.23 -52.10 13.03
CA LYS A 39 20.69 -52.12 13.28
C LYS A 39 21.55 -51.87 12.02
N ALA A 40 20.95 -51.52 10.88
CA ALA A 40 21.66 -51.29 9.63
C ALA A 40 22.65 -50.12 9.75
N SER A 41 23.83 -50.27 9.14
CA SER A 41 24.84 -49.21 9.11
C SER A 41 24.40 -48.07 8.17
N GLN A 42 25.02 -46.88 8.28
CA GLN A 42 24.77 -45.76 7.36
C GLN A 42 24.99 -46.17 5.89
N GLN A 43 25.95 -47.05 5.65
CA GLN A 43 26.27 -47.54 4.31
C GLN A 43 25.16 -48.44 3.76
N ASP A 44 24.54 -49.27 4.61
CA ASP A 44 23.45 -50.15 4.21
C ASP A 44 22.17 -49.36 3.92
N ILE A 45 21.88 -48.32 4.71
CA ILE A 45 20.79 -47.37 4.46
C ILE A 45 20.96 -46.69 3.08
N ARG A 46 22.17 -46.22 2.78
CA ARG A 46 22.49 -45.56 1.51
C ARG A 46 22.39 -46.52 0.32
N ARG A 47 22.86 -47.77 0.47
CA ARG A 47 22.75 -48.80 -0.59
C ARG A 47 21.30 -49.16 -0.87
N ALA A 48 20.49 -49.37 0.17
CA ALA A 48 19.08 -49.70 0.03
C ALA A 48 18.30 -48.57 -0.65
N TYR A 49 18.54 -47.32 -0.25
CA TYR A 49 17.95 -46.15 -0.90
C TYR A 49 18.30 -46.07 -2.39
N LEU A 50 19.57 -46.27 -2.77
CA LEU A 50 19.99 -46.19 -4.17
C LEU A 50 19.34 -47.29 -5.03
N GLN A 51 19.17 -48.50 -4.50
CA GLN A 51 18.50 -49.59 -5.20
C GLN A 51 17.01 -49.30 -5.41
N LEU A 52 16.32 -48.83 -4.35
CA LEU A 52 14.89 -48.52 -4.38
C LEU A 52 14.58 -47.26 -5.20
N ALA A 53 15.41 -46.23 -5.11
CA ALA A 53 15.26 -45.01 -5.91
C ALA A 53 15.42 -45.31 -7.41
N LYS A 54 16.28 -46.26 -7.79
CA LYS A 54 16.47 -46.68 -9.18
C LYS A 54 15.27 -47.50 -9.70
N SER A 55 14.65 -48.31 -8.85
CA SER A 55 13.51 -49.16 -9.24
C SER A 55 12.18 -48.41 -9.27
N TRP A 56 11.99 -47.42 -8.39
CA TRP A 56 10.75 -46.65 -8.24
C TRP A 56 10.84 -45.24 -8.83
N HIS A 57 11.86 -44.95 -9.65
CA HIS A 57 11.98 -43.65 -10.31
C HIS A 57 10.81 -43.48 -11.30
N PRO A 58 10.07 -42.35 -11.25
CA PRO A 58 8.87 -42.14 -12.07
C PRO A 58 9.14 -42.26 -13.58
N ASP A 59 10.37 -41.97 -14.03
CA ASP A 59 10.76 -42.13 -15.45
C ASP A 59 11.13 -43.57 -15.86
N LYS A 60 11.39 -44.48 -14.91
CA LYS A 60 11.80 -45.87 -15.20
C LYS A 60 10.73 -46.91 -14.89
N SER A 61 9.86 -46.64 -13.93
CA SER A 61 8.77 -47.55 -13.56
C SER A 61 7.46 -47.10 -14.22
N SER A 62 6.80 -48.01 -14.92
CA SER A 62 5.49 -47.80 -15.56
C SER A 62 4.30 -47.90 -14.58
N ASP A 63 4.55 -48.05 -13.28
CA ASP A 63 3.52 -48.19 -12.26
C ASP A 63 2.96 -46.82 -11.82
N PRO A 64 1.63 -46.62 -11.80
CA PRO A 64 1.01 -45.36 -11.39
C PRO A 64 1.21 -45.04 -9.89
N SER A 65 1.59 -46.03 -9.08
CA SER A 65 1.93 -45.86 -7.65
C SER A 65 3.39 -45.51 -7.38
N ALA A 66 4.24 -45.44 -8.41
CA ALA A 66 5.67 -45.21 -8.27
C ALA A 66 6.01 -43.86 -7.63
N SER A 67 5.29 -42.79 -7.99
CA SER A 67 5.49 -41.46 -7.41
C SER A 67 5.26 -41.44 -5.89
N GLN A 68 4.19 -42.09 -5.43
CA GLN A 68 3.86 -42.18 -4.00
C GLN A 68 4.90 -43.02 -3.22
N LYS A 69 5.30 -44.18 -3.76
CA LYS A 69 6.33 -45.03 -3.14
C LYS A 69 7.70 -44.35 -3.11
N PHE A 70 8.06 -43.65 -4.18
CA PHE A 70 9.30 -42.89 -4.25
C PHE A 70 9.36 -41.79 -3.18
N MET A 71 8.23 -41.09 -2.96
CA MET A 71 8.12 -40.09 -1.90
C MET A 71 8.30 -40.71 -0.50
N GLN A 72 7.70 -41.88 -0.24
CA GLN A 72 7.86 -42.60 1.03
C GLN A 72 9.30 -43.07 1.26
N ILE A 73 9.95 -43.62 0.21
CA ILE A 73 11.36 -44.05 0.25
C ILE A 73 12.28 -42.86 0.55
N LYS A 74 12.01 -41.70 -0.04
CA LYS A 74 12.77 -40.46 0.19
C LYS A 74 12.63 -39.98 1.63
N GLN A 75 11.41 -39.92 2.15
CA GLN A 75 11.14 -39.51 3.54
C GLN A 75 11.81 -40.44 4.56
N ALA A 76 11.76 -41.75 4.33
CA ALA A 76 12.43 -42.74 5.18
C ALA A 76 13.96 -42.57 5.17
N TYR A 77 14.56 -42.27 4.01
CA TYR A 77 16.00 -42.01 3.91
C TYR A 77 16.41 -40.71 4.59
N GLU A 78 15.66 -39.61 4.44
CA GLU A 78 15.97 -38.33 5.10
C GLU A 78 15.97 -38.43 6.63
N LEU A 79 15.07 -39.24 7.19
CA LEU A 79 14.99 -39.48 8.62
C LEU A 79 16.14 -40.37 9.13
N LEU A 80 16.50 -41.42 8.37
CA LEU A 80 17.50 -42.41 8.78
C LEU A 80 18.94 -42.04 8.40
N SER A 81 19.13 -41.11 7.48
CA SER A 81 20.45 -40.67 6.98
C SER A 81 21.18 -39.69 7.90
N ASP A 82 20.48 -39.01 8.80
CA ASP A 82 21.08 -38.19 9.87
C ASP A 82 21.12 -39.02 11.18
N PRO A 83 22.32 -39.26 11.76
CA PRO A 83 22.45 -40.06 12.97
C PRO A 83 21.72 -39.46 14.18
N GLU A 84 21.61 -38.12 14.28
CA GLU A 84 20.90 -37.47 15.37
C GLU A 84 19.38 -37.58 15.22
N ARG A 85 18.86 -37.45 13.99
CA ARG A 85 17.43 -37.65 13.69
C ARG A 85 17.03 -39.10 13.87
N ARG A 86 17.83 -40.05 13.37
CA ARG A 86 17.63 -41.49 13.57
C ARG A 86 17.59 -41.86 15.05
N LYS A 87 18.54 -41.37 15.86
CA LYS A 87 18.57 -41.62 17.30
C LYS A 87 17.35 -41.06 18.02
N ARG A 88 16.87 -39.86 17.62
CA ARG A 88 15.65 -39.27 18.18
C ARG A 88 14.40 -40.07 17.80
N TYR A 89 14.32 -40.54 16.56
CA TYR A 89 13.26 -41.42 16.09
C TYR A 89 13.25 -42.74 16.86
N ASP A 90 14.40 -43.39 16.99
CA ASP A 90 14.54 -44.66 17.71
C ASP A 90 14.19 -44.56 19.21
N LEU A 91 14.39 -43.38 19.82
CA LEU A 91 14.11 -43.14 21.25
C LEU A 91 12.68 -42.68 21.54
N LYS A 92 12.05 -41.89 20.65
CA LYS A 92 10.79 -41.20 20.94
C LYS A 92 9.64 -41.52 19.96
N GLY A 93 9.92 -42.11 18.79
CA GLY A 93 8.91 -42.44 17.79
C GLY A 93 8.19 -41.25 17.13
N ILE A 94 8.66 -40.02 17.32
CA ILE A 94 8.01 -38.79 16.82
C ILE A 94 8.70 -38.33 15.53
N THR A 95 7.91 -38.08 14.48
CA THR A 95 8.31 -37.36 13.25
C THR A 95 7.80 -35.92 13.28
N GLU A 96 8.56 -35.05 12.63
CA GLU A 96 8.64 -33.60 12.82
C GLU A 96 7.36 -32.83 12.50
N ASP A 97 6.83 -32.11 13.49
CA ASP A 97 5.84 -31.04 13.25
C ASP A 97 6.14 -29.76 14.06
N ASP A 98 7.36 -29.58 14.59
CA ASP A 98 7.63 -28.40 15.44
C ASP A 98 9.11 -27.98 15.51
N PHE A 99 9.68 -27.43 14.43
CA PHE A 99 11.04 -26.84 14.47
C PHE A 99 11.21 -25.61 13.55
N HIS A 100 10.48 -24.53 13.82
CA HIS A 100 10.90 -23.18 13.43
C HIS A 100 11.24 -22.38 14.70
N ASN A 101 12.47 -22.51 15.20
CA ASN A 101 13.20 -21.46 15.93
C ASN A 101 14.55 -21.97 16.46
N ARG A 102 15.65 -21.68 15.75
CA ARG A 102 16.92 -21.15 16.32
C ARG A 102 17.96 -20.81 15.23
N PRO A 103 18.88 -19.88 15.50
CA PRO A 103 19.76 -19.27 14.50
C PRO A 103 21.04 -20.09 14.24
N GLU A 104 21.62 -19.77 13.09
CA GLU A 104 22.83 -20.31 12.45
C GLU A 104 23.97 -20.71 13.41
N ARG A 105 24.46 -21.94 13.21
CA ARG A 105 25.89 -22.25 13.34
C ARG A 105 26.35 -22.82 12.01
N SER A 106 27.37 -22.21 11.43
CA SER A 106 28.06 -22.68 10.23
C SER A 106 28.55 -24.11 10.42
N PHE A 107 28.01 -25.04 9.63
CA PHE A 107 28.60 -26.35 9.41
C PHE A 107 29.46 -26.33 8.13
N PRO A 108 30.55 -27.11 8.05
CA PRO A 108 31.35 -27.24 6.83
C PRO A 108 30.54 -27.96 5.74
N SER A 109 30.85 -27.65 4.47
CA SER A 109 30.20 -28.19 3.26
C SER A 109 29.84 -29.68 3.35
N ASP A 110 28.60 -30.01 3.01
CA ASP A 110 28.09 -31.38 2.96
C ASP A 110 28.91 -32.26 2.00
N PRO A 111 29.36 -33.46 2.40
CA PRO A 111 30.05 -34.44 1.54
C PRO A 111 29.21 -35.00 0.39
N PHE A 112 28.02 -34.43 0.16
CA PHE A 112 27.10 -34.79 -0.91
C PHE A 112 27.37 -33.96 -2.19
N GLU A 113 27.91 -32.73 -2.08
CA GLU A 113 28.34 -31.92 -3.23
C GLU A 113 29.52 -32.56 -3.99
N GLU A 114 30.40 -33.27 -3.28
CA GLU A 114 31.64 -33.83 -3.85
C GLU A 114 31.40 -35.12 -4.67
N ILE A 115 30.31 -35.84 -4.39
CA ILE A 115 29.98 -37.12 -5.05
C ILE A 115 29.15 -36.91 -6.32
N PHE A 116 28.28 -35.89 -6.36
CA PHE A 116 27.51 -35.56 -7.56
C PHE A 116 28.34 -34.84 -8.63
N SER A 117 29.47 -34.26 -8.26
CA SER A 117 30.41 -33.59 -9.16
C SER A 117 31.36 -34.53 -9.92
N HIS A 118 31.61 -35.76 -9.43
CA HIS A 118 32.69 -36.60 -9.96
C HIS A 118 32.26 -37.78 -10.85
N HIS A 119 30.98 -38.14 -10.92
CA HIS A 119 30.57 -39.38 -11.60
C HIS A 119 29.55 -39.28 -12.73
N ASN A 120 29.37 -38.10 -13.32
CA ASN A 120 28.59 -37.99 -14.54
C ASN A 120 29.18 -36.97 -15.51
N HIS A 121 29.37 -37.41 -16.74
CA HIS A 121 29.79 -36.64 -17.91
C HIS A 121 28.64 -35.73 -18.39
N PHE A 122 28.09 -34.91 -17.48
CA PHE A 122 27.06 -33.92 -17.75
C PHE A 122 27.55 -32.56 -17.26
N ASN A 123 28.15 -31.79 -18.16
CA ASN A 123 28.38 -30.36 -17.98
C ASN A 123 27.03 -29.61 -18.01
N PHE A 124 26.22 -29.73 -16.96
CA PHE A 124 24.97 -28.99 -16.79
C PHE A 124 25.14 -27.91 -15.71
N GLN A 125 25.27 -26.65 -16.12
CA GLN A 125 24.60 -25.46 -15.57
C GLN A 125 24.51 -25.20 -14.04
N GLU A 126 25.29 -25.83 -13.16
CA GLU A 126 25.26 -25.52 -11.70
C GLU A 126 25.93 -24.19 -11.33
N ASN A 127 26.78 -23.64 -12.21
CA ASN A 127 27.45 -22.35 -11.98
C ASN A 127 26.50 -21.14 -12.08
N ASP A 128 25.36 -21.27 -12.77
CA ASP A 128 24.51 -20.12 -13.07
C ASP A 128 23.52 -19.81 -11.93
N ILE A 129 23.00 -20.82 -11.22
CA ILE A 129 22.14 -20.59 -10.05
C ILE A 129 22.95 -20.06 -8.86
N THR A 130 24.14 -20.63 -8.62
CA THR A 130 25.07 -20.13 -7.60
C THR A 130 25.49 -18.67 -7.85
N PHE A 131 25.60 -18.26 -9.12
CA PHE A 131 25.79 -16.87 -9.50
C PHE A 131 24.59 -15.99 -9.09
N PHE A 132 23.35 -16.44 -9.31
CA PHE A 132 22.17 -15.69 -8.87
C PHE A 132 22.05 -15.60 -7.35
N HIS A 133 22.42 -16.63 -6.59
CA HIS A 133 22.45 -16.51 -5.12
C HIS A 133 23.41 -15.41 -4.65
N LYS A 134 24.55 -15.22 -5.31
CA LYS A 134 25.49 -14.13 -4.99
C LYS A 134 24.92 -12.74 -5.29
N LEU A 135 24.06 -12.63 -6.30
CA LEU A 135 23.36 -11.39 -6.66
C LEU A 135 22.02 -11.23 -5.94
N SER A 136 21.66 -12.16 -5.05
CA SER A 136 20.35 -12.14 -4.40
C SER A 136 20.29 -11.06 -3.34
N ILE A 137 19.15 -10.36 -3.28
CA ILE A 137 18.92 -9.31 -2.28
C ILE A 137 17.80 -9.65 -1.32
N THR A 138 17.89 -9.04 -0.15
CA THR A 138 16.84 -9.07 0.88
C THR A 138 15.88 -7.89 0.74
N THR A 139 14.69 -8.01 1.35
CA THR A 139 13.72 -6.90 1.39
C THR A 139 14.31 -5.64 2.02
N ARG A 140 15.20 -5.78 3.02
CA ARG A 140 15.86 -4.64 3.68
C ARG A 140 16.83 -3.91 2.76
N GLN A 141 17.61 -4.65 1.97
CA GLN A 141 18.53 -4.07 0.99
C GLN A 141 17.77 -3.38 -0.14
N TYR A 142 16.65 -3.97 -0.57
CA TYR A 142 15.76 -3.35 -1.56
C TYR A 142 15.34 -1.94 -1.13
N ASP A 143 14.74 -1.80 0.06
CA ASP A 143 14.22 -0.51 0.54
C ASP A 143 15.34 0.51 0.85
N LYS A 144 16.46 0.08 1.43
CA LYS A 144 17.52 0.99 1.88
C LYS A 144 18.52 1.38 0.79
N GLN A 145 18.81 0.49 -0.16
CA GLN A 145 19.88 0.70 -1.13
C GLN A 145 19.37 0.84 -2.55
N ILE A 146 18.42 -0.01 -2.97
CA ILE A 146 18.03 -0.10 -4.39
C ILE A 146 16.98 0.94 -4.74
N VAL A 147 15.92 1.07 -3.94
CA VAL A 147 14.87 2.09 -4.15
C VAL A 147 15.45 3.51 -4.26
N PRO A 148 16.30 4.01 -3.36
CA PRO A 148 16.85 5.37 -3.51
C PRO A 148 17.79 5.49 -4.71
N LYS A 149 18.63 4.48 -5.00
CA LYS A 149 19.51 4.49 -6.18
C LYS A 149 18.77 4.37 -7.50
N SER A 150 17.53 3.87 -7.48
CA SER A 150 16.68 3.76 -8.67
C SER A 150 16.28 5.11 -9.26
N ALA A 151 16.43 6.20 -8.50
CA ALA A 151 16.23 7.56 -8.99
C ALA A 151 17.28 7.97 -10.03
N THR A 152 18.52 7.47 -9.93
CA THR A 152 19.61 7.82 -10.85
C THR A 152 19.93 6.71 -11.84
N THR A 153 19.78 5.44 -11.45
CA THR A 153 20.15 4.30 -12.29
C THR A 153 18.99 3.30 -12.39
N PRO A 154 18.67 2.79 -13.58
CA PRO A 154 17.66 1.76 -13.73
C PRO A 154 18.13 0.41 -13.14
N TYR A 155 17.24 -0.28 -12.44
CA TYR A 155 17.49 -1.62 -11.91
C TYR A 155 16.58 -2.66 -12.57
N LEU A 156 17.14 -3.78 -13.00
CA LEU A 156 16.40 -4.97 -13.40
C LEU A 156 16.48 -6.01 -12.28
N ILE A 157 15.32 -6.45 -11.82
CA ILE A 157 15.16 -7.39 -10.73
C ILE A 157 14.61 -8.69 -11.30
N PHE A 158 15.38 -9.76 -11.21
CA PHE A 158 14.99 -11.09 -11.65
C PHE A 158 14.51 -11.95 -10.49
N TYR A 159 13.25 -12.34 -10.55
CA TYR A 159 12.62 -13.21 -9.56
C TYR A 159 12.73 -14.67 -10.01
N TYR A 160 13.34 -15.48 -9.15
CA TYR A 160 13.51 -16.90 -9.37
C TYR A 160 13.22 -17.70 -8.10
N ASN A 161 13.21 -19.02 -8.25
CA ASN A 161 13.14 -19.99 -7.18
C ASN A 161 14.01 -21.19 -7.57
N ASP A 162 14.63 -21.86 -6.60
CA ASP A 162 15.52 -23.00 -6.87
C ASP A 162 14.77 -24.18 -7.51
N TRP A 163 13.51 -24.38 -7.10
CA TRP A 163 12.62 -25.43 -7.59
C TRP A 163 11.74 -24.97 -8.76
N CYS A 164 12.31 -24.21 -9.70
CA CYS A 164 11.61 -23.68 -10.88
C CYS A 164 12.32 -24.10 -12.16
N PHE A 165 11.78 -25.10 -12.85
CA PHE A 165 12.35 -25.61 -14.10
C PHE A 165 12.47 -24.53 -15.20
N PRO A 166 11.48 -23.66 -15.43
CA PRO A 166 11.63 -22.55 -16.38
C PRO A 166 12.70 -21.53 -15.98
N CYS A 167 12.96 -21.35 -14.68
CA CYS A 167 14.01 -20.48 -14.18
C CYS A 167 15.41 -21.04 -14.52
N LEU A 168 15.61 -22.35 -14.35
CA LEU A 168 16.85 -23.04 -14.72
C LEU A 168 17.12 -22.95 -16.23
N GLN A 169 16.09 -23.11 -17.07
CA GLN A 169 16.23 -22.97 -18.53
C GLN A 169 16.57 -21.53 -18.97
N THR A 170 16.07 -20.54 -18.24
CA THR A 170 16.24 -19.12 -18.56
C THR A 170 17.56 -18.54 -18.02
N ALA A 171 18.14 -19.17 -17.00
CA ALA A 171 19.41 -18.78 -16.38
C ALA A 171 20.55 -18.37 -17.36
N PRO A 172 20.93 -19.17 -18.37
CA PRO A 172 22.01 -18.81 -19.29
C PRO A 172 21.64 -17.61 -20.19
N HIS A 173 20.36 -17.42 -20.49
CA HIS A 173 19.87 -16.27 -21.25
C HIS A 173 19.95 -15.01 -20.39
N CYS A 174 19.49 -15.08 -19.13
CA CYS A 174 19.63 -13.98 -18.16
C CYS A 174 21.09 -13.55 -18.00
N ARG A 175 22.04 -14.49 -17.91
CA ARG A 175 23.46 -14.16 -17.83
C ARG A 175 23.96 -13.36 -19.04
N LYS A 176 23.62 -13.81 -20.25
CA LYS A 176 23.94 -13.05 -21.49
C LYS A 176 23.30 -11.66 -21.49
N LEU A 177 22.08 -11.52 -20.96
CA LEU A 177 21.44 -10.22 -20.82
C LEU A 177 22.23 -9.31 -19.87
N ILE A 178 22.69 -9.83 -18.73
CA ILE A 178 23.52 -9.08 -17.77
C ILE A 178 24.79 -8.58 -18.45
N ASP A 179 25.51 -9.47 -19.14
CA ASP A 179 26.77 -9.13 -19.82
C ASP A 179 26.59 -8.00 -20.86
N HIS A 180 25.40 -7.89 -21.46
CA HIS A 180 25.08 -6.83 -22.43
C HIS A 180 24.52 -5.54 -21.80
N LEU A 181 23.79 -5.63 -20.67
CA LEU A 181 23.08 -4.50 -20.08
C LEU A 181 23.88 -3.79 -18.97
N GLU A 182 24.71 -4.52 -18.24
CA GLU A 182 25.56 -3.95 -17.18
C GLU A 182 26.54 -2.89 -17.74
N PRO A 183 27.21 -3.12 -18.90
CA PRO A 183 28.03 -2.08 -19.52
C PRO A 183 27.24 -0.86 -19.98
N LEU A 184 25.91 -0.94 -20.12
CA LEU A 184 25.06 0.19 -20.48
C LEU A 184 24.65 1.04 -19.27
N GLY A 185 25.03 0.63 -18.04
CA GLY A 185 24.68 1.32 -16.81
C GLY A 185 23.34 0.86 -16.20
N ILE A 186 22.82 -0.30 -16.61
CA ILE A 186 21.63 -0.92 -16.02
C ILE A 186 22.09 -1.96 -15.00
N ASN A 187 21.70 -1.77 -13.75
CA ASN A 187 22.09 -2.67 -12.68
C ASN A 187 21.17 -3.89 -12.65
N PHE A 188 21.74 -5.09 -12.57
CA PHE A 188 20.98 -6.32 -12.48
C PHE A 188 21.06 -6.91 -11.08
N VAL A 189 19.92 -7.31 -10.55
CA VAL A 189 19.78 -7.87 -9.20
C VAL A 189 18.82 -9.04 -9.25
N THR A 190 18.98 -10.01 -8.35
CA THR A 190 18.05 -11.15 -8.28
C THR A 190 17.35 -11.22 -6.93
N VAL A 191 16.17 -11.84 -6.92
CA VAL A 191 15.39 -12.08 -5.70
C VAL A 191 14.95 -13.53 -5.68
N HIS A 192 15.32 -14.23 -4.60
CA HIS A 192 14.84 -15.58 -4.36
C HIS A 192 13.45 -15.53 -3.74
N SER A 193 12.44 -15.95 -4.50
CA SER A 193 11.02 -15.79 -4.15
C SER A 193 10.60 -16.68 -2.97
N GLY A 194 11.31 -17.79 -2.75
CA GLY A 194 11.09 -18.67 -1.59
C GLY A 194 11.62 -18.08 -0.28
N HIS A 195 12.69 -17.28 -0.30
CA HIS A 195 13.26 -16.67 0.89
C HIS A 195 12.58 -15.33 1.22
N GLU A 196 12.20 -14.58 0.19
CA GLU A 196 11.61 -13.24 0.32
C GLU A 196 10.21 -13.17 -0.33
N PRO A 197 9.22 -13.96 0.16
CA PRO A 197 7.88 -13.98 -0.43
C PRO A 197 7.15 -12.63 -0.25
N ASN A 198 7.51 -11.86 0.77
CA ASN A 198 6.94 -10.54 1.03
C ASN A 198 7.28 -9.53 -0.07
N LEU A 199 8.52 -9.56 -0.56
CA LEU A 199 8.94 -8.70 -1.65
C LEU A 199 8.24 -9.09 -2.95
N ALA A 200 8.18 -10.38 -3.29
CA ALA A 200 7.46 -10.87 -4.47
C ALA A 200 5.96 -10.48 -4.44
N LYS A 201 5.30 -10.61 -3.28
CA LYS A 201 3.90 -10.20 -3.10
C LYS A 201 3.70 -8.69 -3.24
N ARG A 202 4.60 -7.88 -2.67
CA ARG A 202 4.55 -6.40 -2.78
C ARG A 202 4.67 -5.91 -4.21
N MET A 203 5.36 -6.67 -5.05
CA MET A 203 5.61 -6.35 -6.45
C MET A 203 4.56 -7.00 -7.38
N SER A 204 3.51 -7.59 -6.82
CA SER A 204 2.41 -8.25 -7.54
C SER A 204 2.88 -9.31 -8.54
N ILE A 205 3.89 -10.11 -8.15
CA ILE A 205 4.44 -11.15 -9.00
C ILE A 205 3.68 -12.45 -8.75
N HIS A 206 3.03 -12.96 -9.80
CA HIS A 206 2.19 -14.15 -9.74
C HIS A 206 2.81 -15.38 -10.42
N SER A 207 3.82 -15.19 -11.28
CA SER A 207 4.49 -16.25 -12.03
C SER A 207 6.02 -16.09 -12.00
N LEU A 208 6.73 -17.21 -12.06
CA LEU A 208 8.18 -17.28 -12.09
C LEU A 208 8.62 -18.09 -13.34
N PRO A 209 9.74 -17.75 -13.98
CA PRO A 209 10.61 -16.59 -13.74
C PRO A 209 9.99 -15.27 -14.23
N CYS A 210 10.35 -14.16 -13.59
CA CYS A 210 9.86 -12.83 -13.95
C CYS A 210 10.96 -11.77 -13.84
N ILE A 211 10.99 -10.81 -14.78
CA ILE A 211 11.87 -9.63 -14.72
C ILE A 211 11.03 -8.39 -14.41
N VAL A 212 11.48 -7.61 -13.44
CA VAL A 212 10.85 -6.34 -13.07
C VAL A 212 11.86 -5.21 -13.21
N LEU A 213 11.47 -4.16 -13.92
CA LEU A 213 12.25 -2.94 -14.06
C LEU A 213 11.84 -1.95 -12.96
N LEU A 214 12.81 -1.44 -12.22
CA LEU A 214 12.64 -0.42 -11.20
C LEU A 214 13.24 0.91 -11.70
N LEU A 215 12.41 1.95 -11.80
CA LEU A 215 12.77 3.31 -12.21
C LEU A 215 12.13 4.33 -11.27
N ASP A 216 12.93 5.22 -10.67
CA ASP A 216 12.43 6.31 -9.80
C ASP A 216 11.50 5.81 -8.68
N GLY A 217 11.75 4.60 -8.17
CA GLY A 217 10.91 3.91 -7.18
C GLY A 217 9.66 3.23 -7.73
N ASN A 218 9.34 3.38 -9.02
CA ASN A 218 8.23 2.73 -9.71
C ASN A 218 8.65 1.42 -10.34
N THR A 219 7.74 0.45 -10.37
CA THR A 219 8.01 -0.94 -10.71
C THR A 219 7.21 -1.35 -11.94
N TYR A 220 7.88 -1.86 -12.96
CA TYR A 220 7.29 -2.25 -14.23
C TYR A 220 7.60 -3.71 -14.51
N VAL A 221 6.56 -4.54 -14.66
CA VAL A 221 6.70 -5.98 -14.90
C VAL A 221 6.90 -6.25 -16.39
N PHE A 222 7.95 -6.98 -16.75
CA PHE A 222 8.18 -7.44 -18.12
C PHE A 222 7.32 -8.67 -18.42
N LYS A 223 6.37 -8.55 -19.35
CA LYS A 223 5.38 -9.58 -19.68
C LYS A 223 5.81 -10.55 -20.79
N ASP A 224 6.76 -10.14 -21.63
CA ASP A 224 7.22 -10.92 -22.77
C ASP A 224 8.17 -12.05 -22.37
N THR A 225 8.47 -12.94 -23.32
CA THR A 225 9.45 -14.00 -23.11
C THR A 225 10.85 -13.42 -22.86
N ILE A 226 11.48 -13.86 -21.78
CA ILE A 226 12.81 -13.39 -21.31
C ILE A 226 13.92 -13.74 -22.33
N THR A 227 13.62 -14.55 -23.34
CA THR A 227 14.58 -14.99 -24.38
C THR A 227 15.06 -13.86 -25.30
N SER A 228 14.26 -12.79 -25.52
CA SER A 228 14.60 -11.75 -26.50
C SER A 228 15.17 -10.48 -25.87
N LEU A 229 16.47 -10.22 -26.11
CA LEU A 229 17.16 -8.97 -25.70
C LEU A 229 16.53 -7.72 -26.34
N SER A 230 16.13 -7.79 -27.61
CA SER A 230 15.56 -6.64 -28.34
C SER A 230 14.27 -6.13 -27.71
N LYS A 231 13.34 -7.02 -27.35
CA LYS A 231 12.09 -6.66 -26.68
C LYS A 231 12.35 -6.09 -25.28
N LEU A 232 13.34 -6.62 -24.56
CA LEU A 232 13.71 -6.08 -23.25
C LEU A 232 14.28 -4.65 -23.36
N ILE A 233 15.15 -4.40 -24.35
CA ILE A 233 15.68 -3.06 -24.64
C ILE A 233 14.55 -2.10 -25.01
N GLU A 234 13.62 -2.54 -25.85
CA GLU A 234 12.46 -1.73 -26.26
C GLU A 234 11.54 -1.43 -25.07
N PHE A 235 11.28 -2.41 -24.22
CA PHE A 235 10.55 -2.24 -22.96
C PHE A 235 11.19 -1.20 -22.06
N ILE A 236 12.52 -1.26 -21.84
CA ILE A 236 13.23 -0.26 -21.04
C ILE A 236 13.11 1.12 -21.68
N ARG A 237 13.29 1.23 -23.00
CA ARG A 237 13.15 2.48 -23.74
C ARG A 237 11.76 3.10 -23.59
N GLN A 238 10.70 2.30 -23.65
CA GLN A 238 9.32 2.77 -23.52
C GLN A 238 8.99 3.24 -22.09
N LYS A 239 9.60 2.62 -21.07
CA LYS A 239 9.35 2.97 -19.66
C LYS A 239 10.23 4.13 -19.17
N LEU A 240 11.29 4.49 -19.89
CA LEU A 240 12.08 5.68 -19.60
C LEU A 240 11.25 6.97 -19.88
N PRO A 241 11.44 8.04 -19.10
CA PRO A 241 10.70 9.29 -19.27
C PRO A 241 10.78 9.87 -20.70
N TYR A 242 9.62 10.20 -21.28
CA TYR A 242 9.44 10.62 -22.68
C TYR A 242 10.16 11.91 -23.12
N LYS A 243 10.77 12.67 -22.19
CA LYS A 243 11.46 13.95 -22.43
C LYS A 243 12.93 13.95 -21.99
N LEU A 244 13.58 12.78 -21.92
CA LEU A 244 14.98 12.69 -21.51
C LEU A 244 15.95 13.30 -22.53
N VAL A 245 15.71 13.03 -23.82
CA VAL A 245 16.56 13.49 -24.93
C VAL A 245 15.64 13.94 -26.07
N PRO A 246 15.11 15.18 -26.04
CA PRO A 246 14.38 15.74 -27.17
C PRO A 246 15.26 15.80 -28.44
N LYS A 247 14.63 15.64 -29.61
CA LYS A 247 15.28 15.92 -30.89
C LYS A 247 15.40 17.44 -31.03
N VAL A 248 16.60 17.93 -31.31
CA VAL A 248 16.90 19.36 -31.47
C VAL A 248 17.12 19.62 -32.95
N MET A 249 16.27 20.45 -33.52
CA MET A 249 16.38 20.95 -34.89
C MET A 249 17.19 22.25 -34.92
N GLU A 250 17.40 22.82 -36.12
CA GLU A 250 18.14 24.08 -36.26
C GLU A 250 17.42 25.24 -35.56
N ASP A 251 16.11 25.38 -35.78
CA ASP A 251 15.29 26.43 -35.16
C ASP A 251 15.32 26.37 -33.62
N ASP A 252 15.34 25.16 -33.07
CA ASP A 252 15.31 24.92 -31.61
C ASP A 252 16.69 25.01 -30.94
N LEU A 253 17.78 25.05 -31.73
CA LEU A 253 19.14 24.90 -31.22
C LEU A 253 19.51 26.03 -30.25
N GLU A 254 19.23 27.28 -30.62
CA GLU A 254 19.57 28.44 -29.80
C GLU A 254 18.72 28.52 -28.55
N GLU A 255 17.42 28.19 -28.64
CA GLU A 255 16.53 28.08 -27.48
C GLU A 255 17.01 27.00 -26.51
N PHE A 256 17.38 25.82 -27.02
CA PHE A 256 17.90 24.73 -26.20
C PHE A 256 19.20 25.12 -25.48
N LEU A 257 20.16 25.70 -26.21
CA LEU A 257 21.48 26.08 -25.67
C LEU A 257 21.40 27.27 -24.70
N SER A 258 20.49 28.22 -24.93
CA SER A 258 20.30 29.39 -24.05
C SER A 258 19.48 29.09 -22.80
N GLY A 259 18.79 27.94 -22.72
CA GLY A 259 17.93 27.56 -21.60
C GLY A 259 18.61 27.23 -20.26
N TRP A 260 19.85 27.63 -20.01
CA TRP A 260 20.62 27.29 -18.79
C TRP A 260 20.07 27.88 -17.47
N GLU A 261 19.01 28.68 -17.52
CA GLU A 261 18.31 29.23 -16.33
C GLU A 261 17.73 28.13 -15.41
N ASP A 262 17.53 26.93 -15.93
CA ASP A 262 17.13 25.75 -15.16
C ASP A 262 18.27 25.13 -14.31
N ASN A 263 19.45 25.77 -14.29
CA ASN A 263 20.65 25.34 -13.57
C ASN A 263 21.25 24.02 -14.09
N LYS A 264 21.08 23.72 -15.39
CA LYS A 264 21.64 22.52 -16.01
C LYS A 264 22.56 22.85 -17.17
N VAL A 265 23.63 22.07 -17.30
CA VAL A 265 24.53 22.05 -18.45
C VAL A 265 23.78 21.49 -19.67
N ARG A 266 24.12 21.95 -20.87
CA ARG A 266 23.49 21.49 -22.12
C ARG A 266 24.39 20.49 -22.82
N GLY A 267 23.86 19.33 -23.17
CA GLY A 267 24.58 18.29 -23.89
C GLY A 267 23.94 18.01 -25.24
N LEU A 268 24.71 18.07 -26.33
CA LEU A 268 24.25 17.63 -27.65
C LEU A 268 24.85 16.27 -27.98
N ILE A 269 23.99 15.34 -28.38
CA ILE A 269 24.36 13.98 -28.77
C ILE A 269 24.16 13.88 -30.29
N PHE A 270 25.24 13.57 -30.98
CA PHE A 270 25.26 13.29 -32.40
C PHE A 270 25.52 11.81 -32.59
N GLU A 271 24.56 11.11 -33.18
CA GLU A 271 24.67 9.70 -33.56
C GLU A 271 24.39 9.59 -35.06
N PRO A 272 25.09 8.76 -35.84
CA PRO A 272 24.75 8.53 -37.25
C PRO A 272 23.39 7.84 -37.46
N ARG A 273 22.75 7.36 -36.39
CA ARG A 273 21.49 6.60 -36.44
C ARG A 273 20.32 7.50 -36.05
N GLU A 274 19.17 7.28 -36.66
CA GLU A 274 17.93 8.03 -36.37
C GLU A 274 17.40 7.81 -34.93
N THR A 275 17.77 6.70 -34.29
CA THR A 275 17.30 6.37 -32.94
C THR A 275 18.43 6.38 -31.93
N VAL A 276 18.22 7.10 -30.82
CA VAL A 276 19.18 7.19 -29.73
C VAL A 276 19.38 5.82 -29.08
N ARG A 277 20.64 5.38 -28.97
CA ARG A 277 21.00 4.15 -28.25
C ARG A 277 20.65 4.22 -26.76
N LEU A 278 20.37 3.05 -26.19
CA LEU A 278 20.02 2.92 -24.77
C LEU A 278 21.09 3.49 -23.83
N ARG A 279 22.38 3.37 -24.17
CA ARG A 279 23.48 3.93 -23.36
C ARG A 279 23.35 5.44 -23.12
N TYR A 280 22.96 6.19 -24.14
CA TYR A 280 22.79 7.64 -24.05
C TYR A 280 21.54 7.99 -23.25
N LEU A 281 20.46 7.22 -23.41
CA LEU A 281 19.24 7.38 -22.63
C LEU A 281 19.47 7.10 -21.13
N VAL A 282 20.21 6.04 -20.80
CA VAL A 282 20.55 5.70 -19.40
C VAL A 282 21.48 6.74 -18.80
N THR A 283 22.47 7.22 -19.57
CA THR A 283 23.36 8.30 -19.15
C THR A 283 22.58 9.61 -18.93
N ALA A 284 21.68 9.96 -19.84
CA ALA A 284 20.80 11.12 -19.72
C ALA A 284 19.88 11.01 -18.50
N TYR A 285 19.38 9.81 -18.20
CA TYR A 285 18.58 9.54 -17.01
C TYR A 285 19.40 9.74 -15.72
N HIS A 286 20.63 9.26 -15.68
CA HIS A 286 21.54 9.43 -14.54
C HIS A 286 21.81 10.91 -14.23
N PHE A 287 22.09 11.71 -15.26
CA PHE A 287 22.43 13.11 -15.11
C PHE A 287 21.24 14.07 -15.29
N ARG A 288 19.99 13.60 -15.32
CA ARG A 288 18.78 14.39 -15.62
C ARG A 288 18.58 15.65 -14.75
N HIS A 289 19.14 15.65 -13.55
CA HIS A 289 19.07 16.75 -12.59
C HIS A 289 20.17 17.82 -12.82
N ARG A 290 21.23 17.49 -13.57
CA ARG A 290 22.43 18.33 -13.76
C ARG A 290 22.68 18.70 -15.21
N VAL A 291 22.28 17.85 -16.14
CA VAL A 291 22.51 18.01 -17.57
C VAL A 291 21.21 17.75 -18.33
N ALA A 292 20.88 18.64 -19.27
CA ALA A 292 19.83 18.44 -20.25
C ALA A 292 20.46 18.00 -21.57
N PHE A 293 20.03 16.84 -22.08
CA PHE A 293 20.55 16.29 -23.33
C PHE A 293 19.59 16.57 -24.48
N GLY A 294 20.13 16.87 -25.66
CA GLY A 294 19.41 16.99 -26.92
C GLY A 294 20.04 16.10 -27.96
N PHE A 295 19.22 15.45 -28.78
CA PHE A 295 19.67 14.61 -29.89
C PHE A 295 19.63 15.40 -31.19
N VAL A 296 20.74 15.43 -31.92
CA VAL A 296 20.88 16.19 -33.15
C VAL A 296 21.02 15.27 -34.36
N ASP A 297 20.17 15.50 -35.34
CA ASP A 297 20.07 14.73 -36.59
C ASP A 297 20.14 15.64 -37.83
N SER A 298 20.76 16.82 -37.71
CA SER A 298 20.96 17.75 -38.81
C SER A 298 22.44 17.84 -39.18
N ASP A 299 22.73 17.72 -40.48
CA ASP A 299 24.07 17.86 -41.05
C ASP A 299 24.62 19.30 -40.93
N GLU A 300 23.76 20.30 -40.92
CA GLU A 300 24.17 21.71 -40.80
C GLU A 300 24.76 21.98 -39.41
N ILE A 301 24.12 21.45 -38.36
CA ILE A 301 24.60 21.58 -36.98
C ILE A 301 25.91 20.79 -36.81
N ARG A 302 26.06 19.64 -37.50
CA ARG A 302 27.34 18.90 -37.52
C ARG A 302 28.44 19.73 -38.14
N ASN A 303 28.18 20.39 -39.27
CA ASN A 303 29.14 21.26 -39.93
C ASN A 303 29.50 22.48 -39.07
N LYS A 304 28.52 23.08 -38.39
CA LYS A 304 28.72 24.21 -37.46
C LYS A 304 29.73 23.90 -36.36
N TYR A 305 29.66 22.71 -35.78
CA TYR A 305 30.56 22.28 -34.69
C TYR A 305 31.69 21.35 -35.14
N GLN A 306 31.89 21.18 -36.45
CA GLN A 306 32.95 20.34 -37.03
C GLN A 306 32.89 18.88 -36.53
N VAL A 307 31.69 18.33 -36.40
CA VAL A 307 31.44 16.98 -35.91
C VAL A 307 31.49 15.98 -37.08
N PRO A 308 32.30 14.90 -36.99
CA PRO A 308 32.34 13.86 -38.01
C PRO A 308 31.00 13.11 -38.13
N GLN A 309 30.58 12.76 -39.35
CA GLN A 309 29.31 12.06 -39.61
C GLN A 309 29.32 10.59 -39.13
N ASP A 310 30.44 9.89 -39.29
CA ASP A 310 30.54 8.44 -39.04
C ASP A 310 30.77 8.06 -37.57
N MET A 311 30.93 9.03 -36.67
CA MET A 311 31.34 8.81 -35.28
C MET A 311 30.28 9.32 -34.31
N ASP A 312 30.13 8.61 -33.20
CA ASP A 312 29.31 9.08 -32.09
C ASP A 312 30.04 10.26 -31.41
N THR A 313 29.32 11.37 -31.25
CA THR A 313 29.89 12.59 -30.66
C THR A 313 28.98 13.16 -29.59
N VAL A 314 29.55 13.48 -28.42
CA VAL A 314 28.86 14.20 -27.35
C VAL A 314 29.57 15.53 -27.12
N LEU A 315 28.82 16.63 -27.26
CA LEU A 315 29.27 17.98 -26.99
C LEU A 315 28.60 18.50 -25.73
N LEU A 316 29.38 19.02 -24.78
CA LEU A 316 28.87 19.68 -23.58
C LEU A 316 29.06 21.19 -23.70
N PHE A 317 27.98 21.93 -23.48
CA PHE A 317 27.90 23.37 -23.49
C PHE A 317 27.55 23.86 -22.10
N ASN A 318 28.32 24.85 -21.65
CA ASN A 318 28.05 25.58 -20.43
C ASN A 318 27.19 26.81 -20.78
N GLU A 319 27.41 27.96 -20.14
CA GLU A 319 26.69 29.19 -20.51
C GLU A 319 27.13 29.77 -21.88
N ASN A 320 28.26 29.32 -22.43
CA ASN A 320 28.70 29.74 -23.77
C ASN A 320 28.11 28.83 -24.85
N THR A 321 27.28 29.41 -25.73
CA THR A 321 26.62 28.72 -26.84
C THR A 321 27.53 28.56 -28.07
N SER A 322 28.52 29.44 -28.23
CA SER A 322 29.37 29.47 -29.43
C SER A 322 30.38 28.33 -29.50
N ARG A 323 30.87 27.87 -28.34
CA ARG A 323 31.92 26.86 -28.25
C ARG A 323 31.59 25.82 -27.17
N PRO A 324 31.68 24.52 -27.47
CA PRO A 324 31.54 23.49 -26.46
C PRO A 324 32.71 23.53 -25.47
N MET A 325 32.41 23.32 -24.19
CA MET A 325 33.40 23.18 -23.12
C MET A 325 34.19 21.88 -23.27
N THR A 326 33.52 20.80 -23.63
CA THR A 326 34.14 19.49 -23.83
C THR A 326 33.45 18.78 -24.97
N SER A 327 34.24 18.12 -25.80
CA SER A 327 33.78 17.26 -26.90
C SER A 327 34.40 15.88 -26.75
N VAL A 328 33.63 14.86 -27.08
CA VAL A 328 34.07 13.46 -27.08
C VAL A 328 33.61 12.82 -28.37
N THR A 329 34.54 12.31 -29.16
CA THR A 329 34.26 11.71 -30.47
C THR A 329 34.88 10.31 -30.52
N MET A 330 34.04 9.28 -30.69
CA MET A 330 34.50 7.89 -30.82
C MET A 330 33.52 7.10 -31.69
N LYS A 331 33.95 5.97 -32.28
CA LYS A 331 33.02 5.06 -32.99
C LYS A 331 31.95 4.48 -32.08
N ASP A 332 32.32 4.21 -30.83
CA ASP A 332 31.42 3.72 -29.80
C ASP A 332 31.90 4.26 -28.45
N ILE A 333 31.20 5.24 -27.88
CA ILE A 333 31.63 5.85 -26.61
C ILE A 333 31.16 4.93 -25.46
N PRO A 334 32.08 4.38 -24.64
CA PRO A 334 31.68 3.55 -23.50
C PRO A 334 31.05 4.42 -22.41
N THR A 335 30.14 3.83 -21.64
CA THR A 335 29.40 4.51 -20.56
C THR A 335 30.32 5.05 -19.48
N SER A 336 31.39 4.34 -19.13
CA SER A 336 32.40 4.81 -18.16
C SER A 336 33.03 6.15 -18.59
N THR A 337 33.38 6.28 -19.86
CA THR A 337 33.92 7.52 -20.45
C THR A 337 32.87 8.63 -20.44
N LEU A 338 31.61 8.33 -20.78
CA LEU A 338 30.52 9.30 -20.68
C LEU A 338 30.34 9.78 -19.24
N HIS A 339 30.26 8.87 -18.28
CA HIS A 339 30.14 9.20 -16.86
C HIS A 339 31.30 10.06 -16.37
N HIS A 340 32.55 9.73 -16.73
CA HIS A 340 33.71 10.51 -16.34
C HIS A 340 33.64 11.94 -16.87
N ILE A 341 33.43 12.11 -18.18
CA ILE A 341 33.41 13.43 -18.84
C ILE A 341 32.23 14.29 -18.38
N ILE A 342 31.07 13.68 -18.18
CA ILE A 342 29.90 14.42 -17.70
C ILE A 342 30.07 14.78 -16.22
N SER A 343 30.56 13.85 -15.38
CA SER A 343 30.76 14.11 -13.95
C SER A 343 31.75 15.24 -13.65
N SER A 344 32.81 15.39 -14.47
CA SER A 344 33.76 16.48 -14.34
C SER A 344 33.18 17.84 -14.76
N ASN A 345 32.18 17.84 -15.65
CA ASN A 345 31.63 19.05 -16.29
C ASN A 345 30.12 19.22 -16.04
N GLN A 346 29.59 18.71 -14.92
CA GLN A 346 28.15 18.72 -14.63
C GLN A 346 27.61 20.02 -14.01
N TYR A 347 28.48 21.01 -13.77
CA TYR A 347 28.11 22.30 -13.17
C TYR A 347 28.42 23.44 -14.11
N LEU A 348 27.59 24.49 -14.04
CA LEU A 348 27.80 25.73 -14.78
C LEU A 348 29.04 26.49 -14.25
N ALA A 349 29.50 27.54 -14.93
CA ALA A 349 30.60 28.36 -14.40
C ALA A 349 30.13 29.16 -13.18
N LEU A 350 28.88 29.65 -13.23
CA LEU A 350 28.19 30.28 -12.12
C LEU A 350 26.87 29.54 -11.81
N PRO A 351 26.91 28.41 -11.09
CA PRO A 351 25.73 27.62 -10.75
C PRO A 351 24.82 28.31 -9.73
N ARG A 352 23.52 28.03 -9.82
CA ARG A 352 22.52 28.44 -8.82
C ARG A 352 22.50 27.46 -7.65
N LEU A 353 22.44 27.98 -6.42
CA LEU A 353 22.16 27.17 -5.24
C LEU A 353 20.66 26.91 -5.10
N SER A 354 20.17 25.93 -5.86
CA SER A 354 18.74 25.57 -5.92
C SER A 354 18.32 24.43 -4.98
N SER A 355 19.27 23.65 -4.45
CA SER A 355 18.99 22.55 -3.53
C SER A 355 20.19 22.26 -2.61
N GLN A 356 19.92 21.54 -1.52
CA GLN A 356 20.96 21.12 -0.58
C GLN A 356 22.02 20.25 -1.25
N ASP A 357 21.64 19.35 -2.16
CA ASP A 357 22.57 18.49 -2.89
C ASP A 357 23.51 19.30 -3.79
N VAL A 358 23.02 20.41 -4.39
CA VAL A 358 23.87 21.32 -5.18
C VAL A 358 24.90 21.99 -4.27
N PHE A 359 24.46 22.46 -3.11
CA PHE A 359 25.31 23.15 -2.15
C PHE A 359 26.37 22.25 -1.52
N GLU A 360 26.03 21.00 -1.20
CA GLU A 360 26.99 20.01 -0.69
C GLU A 360 28.03 19.62 -1.73
N ALA A 361 27.64 19.53 -3.01
CA ALA A 361 28.56 19.18 -4.08
C ALA A 361 29.50 20.34 -4.45
N LEU A 362 29.00 21.58 -4.47
CA LEU A 362 29.83 22.77 -4.76
C LEU A 362 30.69 23.18 -3.56
N CYS A 363 30.13 23.09 -2.35
CA CYS A 363 30.74 23.52 -1.11
C CYS A 363 30.79 22.35 -0.13
N PRO A 364 31.70 21.39 -0.30
CA PRO A 364 31.83 20.27 0.62
C PRO A 364 32.36 20.74 1.98
N CYS A 365 32.06 19.98 3.04
CA CYS A 365 32.54 20.28 4.39
C CYS A 365 34.01 19.90 4.52
N GLU A 366 34.84 20.81 5.03
CA GLU A 366 36.27 20.56 5.24
C GLU A 366 36.74 20.99 6.62
N TRP A 367 37.21 20.03 7.40
CA TRP A 367 37.74 20.29 8.74
C TRP A 367 39.19 20.79 8.71
N HIS A 368 39.95 20.48 7.65
CA HIS A 368 41.40 20.70 7.63
C HIS A 368 41.78 22.10 7.10
N LYS A 369 42.31 22.96 7.98
CA LYS A 369 42.71 24.35 7.67
C LYS A 369 43.64 24.58 6.44
N PRO A 370 44.62 23.73 6.07
CA PRO A 370 45.44 23.96 4.88
C PRO A 370 44.72 23.59 3.57
N ARG A 371 43.61 22.85 3.64
CA ARG A 371 42.68 22.61 2.54
C ARG A 371 41.41 23.43 2.81
N LYS A 372 41.52 24.75 2.80
CA LYS A 372 40.36 25.64 2.86
C LYS A 372 39.73 25.71 1.47
N ARG A 373 38.50 25.25 1.33
CA ARG A 373 37.62 25.58 0.20
C ARG A 373 36.73 26.75 0.52
N LEU A 374 36.84 27.80 -0.29
CA LEU A 374 35.99 28.97 -0.20
C LEU A 374 34.87 28.87 -1.22
N CYS A 375 33.67 29.20 -0.78
CA CYS A 375 32.52 29.36 -1.65
C CYS A 375 32.08 30.81 -1.65
N VAL A 376 32.03 31.40 -2.83
CA VAL A 376 31.72 32.80 -3.06
C VAL A 376 30.30 32.85 -3.62
N ILE A 377 29.34 33.26 -2.80
CA ILE A 377 27.92 33.30 -3.16
C ILE A 377 27.48 34.74 -3.38
N LEU A 378 26.92 35.03 -4.55
CA LEU A 378 26.20 36.28 -4.81
C LEU A 378 24.71 36.14 -4.50
N ILE A 379 24.18 37.10 -3.74
CA ILE A 379 22.76 37.13 -3.39
C ILE A 379 22.02 38.05 -4.36
N THR A 380 21.09 37.48 -5.11
CA THR A 380 20.30 38.19 -6.12
C THR A 380 18.82 37.87 -6.02
N GLU A 381 18.01 38.52 -6.85
CA GLU A 381 16.59 38.20 -7.05
C GLU A 381 16.39 37.63 -8.45
N GLU A 382 15.27 36.94 -8.65
CA GLU A 382 14.81 36.45 -9.95
C GLU A 382 14.18 37.62 -10.74
N SER A 383 15.00 38.63 -11.04
CA SER A 383 14.58 39.80 -11.82
C SER A 383 15.61 40.11 -12.90
N ASN A 384 15.13 40.65 -14.02
CA ASN A 384 15.99 41.07 -15.13
C ASN A 384 16.96 42.18 -14.72
N LYS A 385 16.64 42.96 -13.68
CA LYS A 385 17.53 43.99 -13.14
C LYS A 385 18.81 43.40 -12.54
N HIS A 386 18.75 42.18 -12.01
CA HIS A 386 19.88 41.50 -11.39
C HIS A 386 20.63 40.55 -12.36
N ASN A 387 20.19 40.40 -13.61
CA ASN A 387 20.93 39.69 -14.67
C ASN A 387 22.34 40.27 -14.92
N PRO A 388 22.54 41.59 -15.11
CA PRO A 388 23.86 42.13 -15.43
C PRO A 388 24.87 41.89 -14.30
N HIS A 389 24.45 41.92 -13.04
CA HIS A 389 25.30 41.61 -11.89
C HIS A 389 25.74 40.13 -11.85
N ARG A 390 24.85 39.21 -12.26
CA ARG A 390 25.17 37.78 -12.42
C ARG A 390 26.12 37.54 -13.59
N GLU A 391 25.91 38.22 -14.71
CA GLU A 391 26.83 38.21 -15.86
C GLU A 391 28.22 38.68 -15.45
N ALA A 392 28.27 39.79 -14.73
CA ALA A 392 29.48 40.36 -14.14
C ALA A 392 30.27 39.32 -13.32
N LEU A 393 29.61 38.64 -12.38
CA LEU A 393 30.27 37.60 -11.59
C LEU A 393 30.60 36.35 -12.41
N ARG A 394 29.85 36.04 -13.46
CA ARG A 394 30.16 34.94 -14.37
C ARG A 394 31.46 35.18 -15.12
N ILE A 395 31.63 36.38 -15.69
CA ILE A 395 32.88 36.77 -16.34
C ILE A 395 34.05 36.68 -15.36
N PHE A 396 33.85 37.10 -14.10
CA PHE A 396 34.84 36.92 -13.04
C PHE A 396 35.20 35.45 -12.82
N ALA A 397 34.18 34.59 -12.65
CA ALA A 397 34.37 33.17 -12.37
C ALA A 397 35.12 32.46 -13.50
N GLN A 398 34.79 32.78 -14.77
CA GLN A 398 35.44 32.21 -15.96
C GLN A 398 36.91 32.66 -16.11
N ASN A 399 37.23 33.89 -15.71
CA ASN A 399 38.58 34.45 -15.79
C ASN A 399 39.42 34.22 -14.51
N SER A 400 38.84 33.61 -13.47
CA SER A 400 39.49 33.50 -12.17
C SER A 400 40.74 32.61 -12.25
N PRO A 401 41.86 32.99 -11.60
CA PRO A 401 43.09 32.19 -11.59
C PRO A 401 43.02 31.00 -10.62
N TYR A 402 41.92 30.87 -9.89
CA TYR A 402 41.77 29.88 -8.83
C TYR A 402 41.26 28.55 -9.39
N ALA A 403 41.92 27.46 -8.99
CA ALA A 403 41.41 26.13 -9.28
C ALA A 403 40.01 25.96 -8.66
N MET A 404 39.11 25.37 -9.42
CA MET A 404 37.72 25.13 -8.99
C MET A 404 37.63 24.31 -7.69
N ASP A 405 38.66 23.50 -7.38
CA ASP A 405 38.70 22.71 -6.14
C ASP A 405 39.03 23.54 -4.90
N LYS A 406 39.47 24.80 -5.05
CA LYS A 406 39.77 25.73 -3.94
C LYS A 406 38.73 26.81 -3.78
N VAL A 407 38.26 27.38 -4.90
CA VAL A 407 37.27 28.46 -4.90
C VAL A 407 36.14 28.09 -5.85
N ARG A 408 34.91 28.12 -5.35
CA ARG A 408 33.70 27.93 -6.16
C ARG A 408 32.86 29.19 -6.09
N PHE A 409 32.41 29.65 -7.24
CA PHE A 409 31.47 30.75 -7.37
C PHE A 409 30.06 30.19 -7.53
N ALA A 410 29.08 30.82 -6.91
CA ALA A 410 27.68 30.47 -7.06
C ALA A 410 26.81 31.70 -6.84
N TYR A 411 25.53 31.59 -7.14
CA TYR A 411 24.56 32.61 -6.78
C TYR A 411 23.30 32.00 -6.19
N ILE A 412 22.55 32.79 -5.42
CA ILE A 412 21.35 32.37 -4.74
C ILE A 412 20.23 33.40 -4.94
N TYR A 413 19.00 32.90 -5.09
CA TYR A 413 17.82 33.75 -5.11
C TYR A 413 17.30 33.97 -3.69
N HIS A 414 17.40 35.21 -3.21
CA HIS A 414 16.93 35.58 -1.88
C HIS A 414 15.46 35.18 -1.65
N GLY A 415 14.57 35.46 -2.61
CA GLY A 415 13.14 35.16 -2.50
C GLY A 415 12.80 33.67 -2.43
N LYS A 416 13.64 32.77 -2.97
CA LYS A 416 13.42 31.31 -2.90
C LYS A 416 14.09 30.68 -1.66
N GLN A 417 15.18 31.27 -1.18
CA GLN A 417 16.03 30.72 -0.11
C GLN A 417 16.14 31.66 1.09
N ILE A 418 14.99 32.18 1.55
CA ILE A 418 14.92 33.21 2.61
C ILE A 418 15.55 32.70 3.91
N GLU A 419 15.26 31.46 4.31
CA GLU A 419 15.75 30.88 5.56
C GLU A 419 17.28 30.75 5.60
N PHE A 420 17.89 30.41 4.47
CA PHE A 420 19.34 30.29 4.35
C PHE A 420 20.00 31.67 4.45
N VAL A 421 19.51 32.66 3.68
CA VAL A 421 20.13 33.99 3.68
C VAL A 421 19.96 34.70 5.03
N ASN A 422 18.79 34.58 5.66
CA ASN A 422 18.56 35.19 6.97
C ASN A 422 19.48 34.60 8.06
N SER A 423 19.90 33.34 7.93
CA SER A 423 20.86 32.73 8.87
C SER A 423 22.30 33.27 8.75
N LEU A 424 22.61 33.97 7.65
CA LEU A 424 23.91 34.61 7.41
C LEU A 424 23.98 36.07 7.86
N ILE A 425 22.85 36.66 8.24
CA ILE A 425 22.80 38.04 8.74
C ILE A 425 23.07 38.01 10.25
N PRO A 426 24.19 38.58 10.72
CA PRO A 426 24.48 38.58 12.15
C PRO A 426 23.46 39.42 12.93
N GLU A 427 23.02 38.91 14.07
CA GLU A 427 22.03 39.55 14.95
C GLU A 427 22.50 40.97 15.33
N GLY A 428 21.69 41.98 15.03
CA GLY A 428 21.99 43.39 15.33
C GLY A 428 22.76 44.16 14.25
N SER A 429 23.07 43.55 13.10
CA SER A 429 23.70 44.24 11.96
C SER A 429 22.67 44.70 10.92
N ALA A 430 22.79 45.93 10.41
CA ALA A 430 21.95 46.48 9.33
C ALA A 430 22.50 46.13 7.93
N VAL A 431 23.03 44.92 7.75
CA VAL A 431 23.59 44.50 6.45
C VAL A 431 22.44 44.12 5.52
N GLU A 432 22.22 44.93 4.48
CA GLU A 432 21.33 44.56 3.38
C GLU A 432 22.01 43.47 2.53
N PRO A 433 21.44 42.25 2.44
CA PRO A 433 22.10 41.14 1.73
C PRO A 433 22.06 41.30 0.21
N MET A 434 21.22 42.19 -0.33
CA MET A 434 20.98 42.32 -1.77
C MET A 434 22.22 42.78 -2.54
N LEU A 435 22.51 42.10 -3.65
CA LEU A 435 23.65 42.34 -4.53
C LEU A 435 25.01 42.29 -3.81
N ARG A 436 25.07 41.67 -2.62
CA ARG A 436 26.33 41.46 -1.90
C ARG A 436 26.83 40.04 -2.11
N ILE A 437 28.14 39.91 -2.00
CA ILE A 437 28.83 38.63 -2.04
C ILE A 437 29.12 38.17 -0.62
N VAL A 438 28.86 36.90 -0.35
CA VAL A 438 29.27 36.21 0.87
C VAL A 438 30.36 35.22 0.53
N ILE A 439 31.49 35.30 1.22
CA ILE A 439 32.54 34.29 1.14
C ILE A 439 32.37 33.38 2.35
N LEU A 440 32.16 32.08 2.10
CA LEU A 440 31.90 31.09 3.13
C LEU A 440 32.91 29.94 3.10
N TRP A 441 33.14 29.35 4.27
CA TRP A 441 33.92 28.14 4.47
C TRP A 441 33.15 27.22 5.43
N ARG A 442 32.76 26.04 4.94
CA ARG A 442 31.98 25.07 5.71
C ARG A 442 32.90 24.12 6.48
N ARG A 443 32.71 24.08 7.80
CA ARG A 443 33.41 23.11 8.67
C ARG A 443 32.59 21.83 8.82
N ASP A 444 31.30 22.01 9.09
CA ASP A 444 30.31 20.92 9.21
C ASP A 444 29.10 21.20 8.31
N VAL A 445 28.13 20.28 8.32
CA VAL A 445 26.91 20.39 7.50
C VAL A 445 26.15 21.68 7.79
N SER A 446 26.01 22.05 9.07
CA SER A 446 25.30 23.26 9.52
C SER A 446 26.23 24.40 9.95
N HIS A 447 27.49 24.13 10.27
CA HIS A 447 28.38 25.11 10.89
C HIS A 447 29.35 25.74 9.88
N VAL A 448 29.27 27.06 9.75
CA VAL A 448 29.95 27.79 8.68
C VAL A 448 30.63 29.04 9.22
N LYS A 449 31.82 29.32 8.69
CA LYS A 449 32.51 30.59 8.86
C LYS A 449 32.33 31.42 7.60
N TYR A 450 31.99 32.70 7.74
CA TYR A 450 31.69 33.53 6.58
C TYR A 450 32.13 34.99 6.77
N GLU A 451 32.30 35.67 5.66
CA GLU A 451 32.62 37.09 5.60
C GLU A 451 31.82 37.75 4.46
N TRP A 452 31.23 38.91 4.75
CA TRP A 452 30.48 39.70 3.78
C TRP A 452 31.44 40.62 3.02
N PHE A 453 31.26 40.70 1.70
CA PHE A 453 31.92 41.73 0.92
C PHE A 453 31.33 43.10 1.27
N ASN A 454 32.20 44.07 1.56
CA ASN A 454 31.80 45.35 2.14
C ASN A 454 30.97 46.20 1.16
N GLU A 455 31.30 46.14 -0.12
CA GLU A 455 30.65 46.92 -1.19
C GLU A 455 29.52 46.12 -1.87
N LYS A 456 28.57 46.81 -2.50
CA LYS A 456 27.58 46.16 -3.37
C LYS A 456 28.29 45.75 -4.67
N TRP A 457 27.94 44.59 -5.20
CA TRP A 457 28.51 44.08 -6.44
C TRP A 457 27.91 44.82 -7.62
N GLU A 458 28.68 45.70 -8.26
CA GLU A 458 28.24 46.54 -9.37
C GLU A 458 28.62 45.97 -10.74
N SER A 459 27.81 46.25 -11.76
CA SER A 459 28.04 45.83 -13.15
C SER A 459 28.49 46.97 -14.07
N ASN A 460 28.66 48.18 -13.56
CA ASN A 460 28.98 49.39 -14.33
C ASN A 460 30.50 49.58 -14.50
N TYR A 461 30.93 50.67 -15.15
CA TYR A 461 32.31 50.98 -15.57
C TYR A 461 33.42 50.77 -14.51
N ASP A 462 33.13 50.79 -13.21
CA ASP A 462 34.09 50.53 -12.11
C ASP A 462 34.29 49.03 -11.78
N PHE A 463 33.79 48.16 -12.67
CA PHE A 463 33.86 46.71 -12.56
C PHE A 463 35.24 46.15 -12.23
N ASN A 464 36.30 46.74 -12.82
CA ASN A 464 37.67 46.29 -12.61
C ASN A 464 38.17 46.53 -11.16
N ASP A 465 37.72 47.60 -10.50
CA ASP A 465 38.11 47.87 -9.10
C ASP A 465 37.43 46.88 -8.16
N SER A 466 36.13 46.63 -8.37
CA SER A 466 35.39 45.59 -7.64
C SER A 466 36.01 44.20 -7.83
N PHE A 467 36.50 43.90 -9.04
CA PHE A 467 37.23 42.67 -9.34
C PHE A 467 38.50 42.52 -8.52
N HIS A 468 39.35 43.53 -8.51
CA HIS A 468 40.60 43.51 -7.75
C HIS A 468 40.36 43.48 -6.23
N LYS A 469 39.33 44.15 -5.73
CA LYS A 469 38.92 44.07 -4.31
C LYS A 469 38.41 42.68 -3.93
N LEU A 470 37.63 42.04 -4.80
CA LEU A 470 37.17 40.67 -4.56
C LEU A 470 38.34 39.68 -4.61
N GLU A 471 39.21 39.80 -5.60
CA GLU A 471 40.39 38.96 -5.77
C GLU A 471 41.37 39.11 -4.59
N SER A 472 41.63 40.33 -4.13
CA SER A 472 42.43 40.59 -2.94
C SER A 472 41.79 40.01 -1.68
N SER A 473 40.46 40.07 -1.54
CA SER A 473 39.74 39.46 -0.42
C SER A 473 39.82 37.92 -0.43
N ILE A 474 39.69 37.29 -1.60
CA ILE A 474 39.80 35.83 -1.75
C ILE A 474 41.25 35.37 -1.49
N SER A 475 42.23 36.03 -2.10
CA SER A 475 43.66 35.68 -1.91
C SER A 475 44.11 35.87 -0.47
N ARG A 476 43.58 36.88 0.22
CA ARG A 476 43.73 37.09 1.66
C ARG A 476 43.16 35.89 2.43
N LEU A 477 41.89 35.56 2.24
CA LEU A 477 41.20 34.47 2.95
C LEU A 477 41.74 33.06 2.68
N LEU A 478 42.38 32.84 1.53
CA LEU A 478 43.06 31.58 1.23
C LEU A 478 44.32 31.36 2.07
N LYS A 479 44.87 32.39 2.71
CA LYS A 479 46.03 32.24 3.62
C LYS A 479 45.63 31.39 4.84
N THR A 480 46.54 30.52 5.29
CA THR A 480 46.27 29.55 6.37
C THR A 480 45.90 30.22 7.70
N ASN A 481 46.56 31.34 8.00
CA ASN A 481 46.48 32.02 9.30
C ASN A 481 45.28 32.95 9.43
N GLU A 482 44.56 33.22 8.35
CA GLU A 482 43.47 34.18 8.35
C GLU A 482 42.14 33.51 8.68
N ALA A 483 41.40 34.13 9.60
CA ALA A 483 40.07 33.68 10.02
C ALA A 483 39.01 34.58 9.37
N LEU A 484 37.88 33.98 8.99
CA LEU A 484 36.72 34.75 8.56
C LEU A 484 36.07 35.45 9.75
N SER A 485 35.43 36.58 9.49
CA SER A 485 34.91 37.50 10.52
C SER A 485 33.76 36.92 11.35
N TYR A 486 32.88 36.13 10.75
CA TYR A 486 31.69 35.59 11.40
C TYR A 486 31.68 34.06 11.41
N GLU A 487 31.01 33.50 12.41
CA GLU A 487 30.78 32.06 12.57
C GLU A 487 29.30 31.89 12.95
N GLY A 488 28.61 30.96 12.30
CA GLY A 488 27.17 30.81 12.44
C GLY A 488 26.64 29.45 11.99
N PHE A 489 25.37 29.19 12.31
CA PHE A 489 24.65 27.99 11.91
C PHE A 489 23.72 28.30 10.74
N ILE A 490 23.94 27.60 9.63
CA ILE A 490 23.16 27.73 8.41
C ILE A 490 22.04 26.69 8.41
N LYS A 491 20.85 27.10 7.96
CA LYS A 491 19.72 26.23 7.69
C LYS A 491 19.84 25.54 6.33
N ALA A 492 19.29 24.34 6.19
CA ALA A 492 19.30 23.61 4.92
C ALA A 492 18.56 24.38 3.81
N LEU A 493 19.05 24.28 2.57
CA LEU A 493 18.42 24.89 1.41
C LEU A 493 17.12 24.16 1.06
N PHE A 494 16.11 24.92 0.62
CA PHE A 494 14.88 24.37 0.07
C PHE A 494 15.15 23.85 -1.34
N ASP A 495 14.73 22.62 -1.66
CA ASP A 495 14.92 22.05 -3.01
C ASP A 495 13.85 22.54 -3.99
N GLU A 496 14.24 23.53 -4.81
CA GLU A 496 13.41 24.13 -5.85
C GLU A 496 12.95 23.15 -6.93
N HIS A 497 13.70 22.06 -7.17
CA HIS A 497 13.42 21.11 -8.24
C HIS A 497 12.52 19.96 -7.79
N THR A 498 12.16 19.91 -6.50
CA THR A 498 11.18 18.92 -6.04
C THR A 498 9.81 19.20 -6.64
N LYS A 499 9.18 18.16 -7.20
CA LYS A 499 7.78 18.25 -7.63
C LYS A 499 6.94 18.72 -6.44
N GLY A 500 6.17 19.78 -6.64
CA GLY A 500 5.19 20.24 -5.66
C GLY A 500 4.20 19.14 -5.28
N ILE A 501 3.46 19.34 -4.20
CA ILE A 501 2.54 18.32 -3.64
C ILE A 501 1.58 17.80 -4.72
N TRP A 502 1.01 18.69 -5.55
CA TRP A 502 0.16 18.33 -6.69
C TRP A 502 0.89 17.54 -7.78
N GLY A 503 2.12 17.93 -8.12
CA GLY A 503 2.94 17.19 -9.09
C GLY A 503 3.31 15.79 -8.60
N ARG A 504 3.53 15.61 -7.30
CA ARG A 504 3.75 14.28 -6.68
C ARG A 504 2.49 13.43 -6.74
N ILE A 505 1.33 14.01 -6.47
CA ILE A 505 0.04 13.30 -6.58
C ILE A 505 -0.18 12.87 -8.03
N ILE A 506 -0.07 13.79 -8.99
CA ILE A 506 -0.30 13.50 -10.42
C ILE A 506 0.67 12.42 -10.92
N SER A 507 1.96 12.54 -10.60
CA SER A 507 2.94 11.53 -11.04
C SER A 507 2.70 10.17 -10.38
N LYS A 508 2.32 10.12 -9.11
CA LYS A 508 1.91 8.86 -8.45
C LYS A 508 0.62 8.29 -9.04
N THR A 509 -0.36 9.13 -9.38
CA THR A 509 -1.60 8.65 -10.02
C THR A 509 -1.35 8.14 -11.43
N LEU A 510 -0.48 8.79 -12.21
CA LEU A 510 -0.09 8.31 -13.53
C LEU A 510 0.68 6.99 -13.42
N ALA A 511 1.66 6.91 -12.51
CA ALA A 511 2.38 5.65 -12.27
C ALA A 511 1.45 4.52 -11.78
N PHE A 512 0.45 4.86 -10.97
CA PHE A 512 -0.58 3.91 -10.53
C PHE A 512 -1.48 3.46 -11.69
N LEU A 513 -1.89 4.37 -12.58
CA LEU A 513 -2.64 4.04 -13.79
C LEU A 513 -1.82 3.17 -14.74
N ASP A 514 -0.54 3.48 -14.94
CA ASP A 514 0.39 2.66 -15.72
C ASP A 514 0.56 1.28 -15.07
N SER A 515 0.69 1.21 -13.74
CA SER A 515 0.77 -0.06 -13.02
C SER A 515 -0.53 -0.87 -13.09
N ILE A 516 -1.70 -0.21 -13.12
CA ILE A 516 -3.00 -0.85 -13.34
C ILE A 516 -3.05 -1.39 -14.78
N TYR A 517 -2.69 -0.57 -15.76
CA TYR A 517 -2.65 -0.97 -17.17
C TYR A 517 -1.70 -2.15 -17.38
N ASP A 518 -0.53 -2.12 -16.74
CA ASP A 518 0.43 -3.22 -16.74
C ASP A 518 -0.07 -4.42 -15.88
N GLY A 519 -0.89 -4.23 -14.86
CA GLY A 519 -1.49 -5.33 -14.08
C GLY A 519 -2.63 -6.04 -14.81
N LEU A 520 -3.42 -5.30 -15.61
CA LEU A 520 -4.47 -5.85 -16.45
C LEU A 520 -3.86 -6.60 -17.63
N GLY A 521 -3.74 -7.92 -17.50
CA GLY A 521 -3.47 -8.80 -18.64
C GLY A 521 -4.55 -8.62 -19.72
N LYS A 522 -4.20 -8.87 -20.99
CA LYS A 522 -5.15 -8.80 -22.12
C LYS A 522 -6.43 -9.62 -21.86
N GLU A 523 -6.33 -10.69 -21.07
CA GLU A 523 -7.44 -11.57 -20.71
C GLU A 523 -8.40 -10.99 -19.65
N GLN A 524 -7.94 -10.06 -18.82
CA GLN A 524 -8.75 -9.48 -17.73
C GLN A 524 -9.47 -8.18 -18.12
N ILE A 525 -9.11 -7.59 -19.27
CA ILE A 525 -9.74 -6.35 -19.78
C ILE A 525 -11.20 -6.60 -20.17
N LEU A 526 -11.47 -7.72 -20.85
CA LEU A 526 -12.83 -8.09 -21.27
C LEU A 526 -13.82 -8.20 -20.09
N PRO A 527 -13.52 -8.94 -19.00
CA PRO A 527 -14.41 -9.00 -17.85
C PRO A 527 -14.52 -7.65 -17.11
N ALA A 528 -13.45 -6.86 -17.02
CA ALA A 528 -13.51 -5.53 -16.39
C ALA A 528 -14.40 -4.54 -17.19
N VAL A 529 -14.28 -4.54 -18.52
CA VAL A 529 -15.14 -3.74 -19.42
C VAL A 529 -16.59 -4.21 -19.37
N SER A 530 -16.82 -5.52 -19.23
CA SER A 530 -18.16 -6.07 -19.03
C SER A 530 -18.79 -5.60 -17.72
N ILE A 531 -18.04 -5.60 -16.61
CA ILE A 531 -18.50 -5.10 -15.31
C ILE A 531 -18.81 -3.59 -15.40
N LEU A 532 -17.94 -2.80 -15.99
CA LEU A 532 -18.20 -1.37 -16.20
C LEU A 532 -19.42 -1.12 -17.09
N GLY A 533 -19.56 -1.89 -18.16
CA GLY A 533 -20.72 -1.83 -19.07
C GLY A 533 -22.02 -2.17 -18.35
N THR A 534 -22.03 -3.21 -17.50
CA THR A 534 -23.22 -3.57 -16.71
C THR A 534 -23.58 -2.51 -15.68
N VAL A 535 -22.60 -1.92 -14.99
CA VAL A 535 -22.85 -0.81 -14.05
C VAL A 535 -23.42 0.42 -14.77
N LEU A 536 -22.86 0.79 -15.92
CA LEU A 536 -23.36 1.90 -16.73
C LEU A 536 -24.78 1.63 -17.23
N PHE A 537 -25.05 0.39 -17.67
CA PHE A 537 -26.38 -0.03 -18.09
C PHE A 537 -27.40 0.05 -16.95
N ILE A 538 -27.04 -0.42 -15.75
CA ILE A 538 -27.91 -0.31 -14.56
C ILE A 538 -28.18 1.16 -14.21
N LEU A 539 -27.18 2.03 -14.28
CA LEU A 539 -27.35 3.47 -14.03
C LEU A 539 -28.23 4.14 -15.09
N LEU A 540 -28.07 3.77 -16.37
CA LEU A 540 -28.85 4.32 -17.48
C LEU A 540 -30.31 3.86 -17.41
N VAL A 541 -30.55 2.58 -17.13
CA VAL A 541 -31.91 2.05 -16.90
C VAL A 541 -32.52 2.70 -15.66
N GLY A 542 -31.77 2.85 -14.57
CA GLY A 542 -32.23 3.53 -13.37
C GLY A 542 -32.60 5.00 -13.62
N TYR A 543 -31.78 5.72 -14.40
CA TYR A 543 -32.06 7.10 -14.79
C TYR A 543 -33.29 7.20 -15.70
N LEU A 544 -33.42 6.30 -16.68
CA LEU A 544 -34.54 6.27 -17.60
C LEU A 544 -35.85 5.92 -16.88
N MET A 545 -35.83 4.97 -15.95
CA MET A 545 -36.98 4.67 -15.09
C MET A 545 -37.36 5.86 -14.21
N ALA A 546 -36.38 6.55 -13.61
CA ALA A 546 -36.65 7.76 -12.84
C ALA A 546 -37.22 8.90 -13.70
N TYR A 547 -36.81 8.99 -14.97
CA TYR A 547 -37.32 9.96 -15.93
C TYR A 547 -38.75 9.65 -16.37
N LEU A 548 -39.07 8.38 -16.68
CA LEU A 548 -40.43 7.94 -17.02
C LEU A 548 -41.41 8.17 -15.86
N VAL A 549 -40.99 7.87 -14.62
CA VAL A 549 -41.81 8.13 -13.43
C VAL A 549 -42.11 9.62 -13.27
N ARG A 550 -41.15 10.51 -13.58
CA ARG A 550 -41.40 11.97 -13.55
C ARG A 550 -42.41 12.41 -14.60
N LEU A 551 -42.36 11.84 -15.80
CA LEU A 551 -43.35 12.13 -16.86
C LEU A 551 -44.75 11.67 -16.46
N GLU A 552 -44.88 10.46 -15.90
CA GLU A 552 -46.16 9.97 -15.38
C GLU A 552 -46.69 10.84 -14.23
N GLU A 553 -45.83 11.31 -13.32
CA GLU A 553 -46.22 12.25 -12.27
C GLU A 553 -46.76 13.57 -12.84
N GLU A 554 -46.19 14.09 -13.93
CA GLU A 554 -46.65 15.31 -14.59
C GLU A 554 -47.99 15.09 -15.31
N ASP A 555 -48.20 13.95 -15.95
CA ASP A 555 -49.45 13.62 -16.62
C ASP A 555 -50.58 13.34 -15.60
N ILE A 556 -50.29 12.67 -14.49
CA ILE A 556 -51.22 12.51 -13.37
C ILE A 556 -51.59 13.88 -12.75
N LYS A 557 -50.63 14.80 -12.65
CA LYS A 557 -50.90 16.18 -12.17
C LYS A 557 -51.81 16.94 -13.15
N LYS A 558 -51.59 16.81 -14.46
CA LYS A 558 -52.44 17.44 -15.49
C LYS A 558 -53.86 16.85 -15.49
N GLN A 559 -53.99 15.52 -15.39
CA GLN A 559 -55.30 14.85 -15.30
C GLN A 559 -56.07 15.26 -14.03
N LYS A 560 -55.38 15.41 -12.88
CA LYS A 560 -55.96 15.94 -11.65
C LYS A 560 -56.38 17.42 -11.78
N ALA A 561 -55.65 18.22 -12.54
CA ALA A 561 -56.00 19.62 -12.80
C ALA A 561 -57.25 19.77 -13.67
N THR A 562 -57.52 18.82 -14.57
CA THR A 562 -58.71 18.84 -15.45
C THR A 562 -59.99 18.27 -14.82
N SER A 563 -59.89 17.49 -13.73
CA SER A 563 -61.06 16.85 -13.08
C SER A 563 -61.49 17.47 -11.74
N GLY A 564 -60.94 18.61 -11.32
CA GLY A 564 -61.20 19.20 -10.01
C GLY A 564 -61.79 20.61 -10.04
N ASN A 565 -63.05 20.77 -10.44
CA ASN A 565 -63.86 21.94 -10.12
C ASN A 565 -65.19 21.49 -9.47
N ASN A 566 -65.11 21.01 -8.25
CA ASN A 566 -66.10 21.17 -7.18
C ASN A 566 -65.62 20.44 -5.93
N ASN A 567 -65.74 21.15 -4.81
CA ASN A 567 -65.50 20.76 -3.41
C ASN A 567 -64.06 20.90 -2.90
N ASN A 568 -63.85 22.06 -2.27
CA ASN A 568 -62.86 22.29 -1.23
C ASN A 568 -63.06 21.30 -0.06
N GLU A 569 -62.16 20.34 0.07
CA GLU A 569 -61.59 19.95 1.37
C GLU A 569 -60.10 19.63 1.14
N GLY A 570 -59.21 20.32 1.85
CA GLY A 570 -57.78 20.13 1.72
C GLY A 570 -57.36 18.75 2.21
N SER A 571 -56.82 17.91 1.32
CA SER A 571 -56.05 16.73 1.76
C SER A 571 -54.65 17.16 2.14
N SER A 572 -54.54 17.70 3.36
CA SER A 572 -53.31 17.66 4.14
C SER A 572 -52.79 16.22 4.13
N TYR A 573 -51.55 16.00 3.67
CA TYR A 573 -50.89 14.70 3.80
C TYR A 573 -50.78 14.36 5.29
N GLN A 574 -51.67 13.51 5.78
CA GLN A 574 -51.58 12.98 7.14
C GLN A 574 -50.46 11.92 7.15
N PRO A 575 -49.39 12.09 7.95
CA PRO A 575 -48.30 11.12 7.99
C PRO A 575 -48.75 9.83 8.69
N GLU A 576 -48.94 8.75 7.95
CA GLU A 576 -49.35 7.45 8.54
C GLU A 576 -48.15 6.74 9.21
N LEU A 577 -48.31 6.33 10.48
CA LEU A 577 -47.37 5.42 11.15
C LEU A 577 -47.64 3.99 10.65
N LYS A 578 -46.67 3.39 9.96
CA LYS A 578 -46.79 2.00 9.47
C LYS A 578 -46.56 1.02 10.63
N LEU A 579 -47.66 0.53 11.21
CA LEU A 579 -47.63 -0.53 12.23
C LEU A 579 -47.74 -1.91 11.56
N HIS A 580 -46.75 -2.78 11.78
CA HIS A 580 -46.67 -4.09 11.13
C HIS A 580 -47.13 -5.25 12.02
N GLU A 581 -47.99 -6.13 11.53
CA GLU A 581 -48.27 -7.40 12.21
C GLU A 581 -47.07 -8.35 12.05
N LEU A 582 -46.57 -8.90 13.17
CA LEU A 582 -45.54 -9.91 13.17
C LEU A 582 -46.13 -11.28 12.78
N ARG A 583 -45.74 -11.77 11.61
CA ARG A 583 -46.07 -13.09 11.06
C ARG A 583 -44.80 -13.80 10.64
N ALA A 584 -44.85 -15.13 10.47
CA ALA A 584 -43.72 -15.94 10.01
C ALA A 584 -43.03 -15.35 8.75
N GLU A 585 -43.82 -14.89 7.77
CA GLU A 585 -43.32 -14.25 6.54
C GLU A 585 -42.49 -12.98 6.79
N LYS A 586 -42.91 -12.18 7.77
CA LYS A 586 -42.27 -10.88 8.11
C LYS A 586 -41.23 -11.02 9.21
N TYR A 587 -41.15 -12.15 9.90
CA TYR A 587 -40.25 -12.40 11.02
C TYR A 587 -38.79 -12.15 10.65
N ASN A 588 -38.36 -12.67 9.51
CA ASN A 588 -36.98 -12.50 9.04
C ASN A 588 -36.66 -11.02 8.78
N GLY A 589 -37.56 -10.27 8.14
CA GLY A 589 -37.35 -8.85 7.84
C GLY A 589 -37.47 -7.93 9.05
N LEU A 590 -38.34 -8.25 10.01
CA LEU A 590 -38.60 -7.43 11.18
C LEU A 590 -37.68 -7.73 12.36
N ILE A 591 -37.06 -8.92 12.44
CA ILE A 591 -36.28 -9.33 13.62
C ILE A 591 -34.92 -9.92 13.22
N ARG A 592 -34.89 -11.02 12.46
CA ARG A 592 -33.65 -11.80 12.24
C ARG A 592 -32.61 -11.10 11.34
N LEU A 593 -33.04 -10.43 10.28
CA LEU A 593 -32.21 -9.82 9.24
C LEU A 593 -32.24 -8.28 9.28
N LEU A 594 -32.51 -7.71 10.46
CA LEU A 594 -32.43 -6.26 10.67
C LEU A 594 -31.01 -5.74 10.42
N LYS A 595 -30.91 -4.59 9.75
CA LYS A 595 -29.64 -3.87 9.55
C LYS A 595 -29.02 -3.48 10.91
N PRO A 596 -27.67 -3.43 11.02
CA PRO A 596 -27.02 -2.98 12.24
C PRO A 596 -27.48 -1.58 12.63
N GLY A 597 -27.87 -1.40 13.90
CA GLY A 597 -28.40 -0.15 14.43
C GLY A 597 -29.93 -0.04 14.41
N CYS A 598 -30.64 -0.93 13.68
CA CYS A 598 -32.10 -0.96 13.68
C CYS A 598 -32.66 -1.78 14.85
N ARG A 599 -33.78 -1.34 15.42
CA ARG A 599 -34.52 -2.04 16.48
C ARG A 599 -36.00 -2.11 16.12
N THR A 600 -36.66 -3.20 16.54
CA THR A 600 -38.11 -3.36 16.37
C THR A 600 -38.79 -3.28 17.72
N ILE A 601 -39.72 -2.35 17.87
CA ILE A 601 -40.58 -2.23 19.04
C ILE A 601 -41.87 -3.00 18.76
N LEU A 602 -42.08 -4.07 19.53
CA LEU A 602 -43.13 -5.05 19.34
C LEU A 602 -44.11 -5.01 20.51
N LEU A 603 -45.38 -4.72 20.25
CA LEU A 603 -46.46 -4.82 21.24
C LEU A 603 -47.10 -6.23 21.19
N ILE A 604 -47.22 -6.88 22.35
CA ILE A 604 -47.96 -8.13 22.50
C ILE A 604 -49.40 -7.81 22.92
N LEU A 605 -50.36 -8.31 22.13
CA LEU A 605 -51.79 -8.04 22.35
C LEU A 605 -52.65 -9.27 22.04
N ASP A 606 -53.87 -9.26 22.55
CA ASP A 606 -54.91 -10.23 22.23
C ASP A 606 -55.92 -9.67 21.20
N MET A 607 -56.67 -10.53 20.51
CA MET A 607 -57.66 -10.14 19.51
C MET A 607 -58.72 -9.18 20.06
N GLN A 608 -59.16 -9.40 21.31
CA GLN A 608 -60.14 -8.57 22.00
C GLN A 608 -59.55 -7.21 22.41
N SER A 609 -58.36 -7.23 23.02
CA SER A 609 -57.65 -6.03 23.50
C SER A 609 -57.10 -5.12 22.38
N ARG A 610 -57.10 -5.58 21.13
CA ARG A 610 -56.51 -4.87 19.97
C ARG A 610 -57.04 -3.44 19.83
N GLN A 611 -58.36 -3.28 19.92
CA GLN A 611 -59.02 -1.99 19.70
C GLN A 611 -58.69 -0.98 20.81
N GLN A 612 -58.35 -1.47 22.00
CA GLN A 612 -58.03 -0.67 23.17
C GLN A 612 -56.53 -0.34 23.26
N LEU A 613 -55.63 -1.28 22.96
CA LEU A 613 -54.19 -1.10 23.17
C LEU A 613 -53.44 -0.46 22.00
N ILE A 614 -53.92 -0.61 20.76
CA ILE A 614 -53.26 0.00 19.60
C ILE A 614 -53.28 1.53 19.64
N PRO A 615 -54.41 2.22 19.92
CA PRO A 615 -54.44 3.68 19.99
C PRO A 615 -53.44 4.31 21.00
N PRO A 616 -53.36 3.87 22.27
CA PRO A 616 -52.38 4.39 23.22
C PRO A 616 -50.94 4.01 22.83
N PHE A 617 -50.69 2.81 22.30
CA PHE A 617 -49.37 2.44 21.78
C PHE A 617 -48.94 3.35 20.61
N HIS A 618 -49.85 3.58 19.66
CA HIS A 618 -49.62 4.45 18.51
C HIS A 618 -49.31 5.89 18.97
N LYS A 619 -50.04 6.41 19.95
CA LYS A 619 -49.79 7.73 20.55
C LYS A 619 -48.40 7.83 21.17
N SER A 620 -47.98 6.83 21.95
CA SER A 620 -46.67 6.79 22.63
C SER A 620 -45.50 6.71 21.65
N VAL A 621 -45.69 6.03 20.52
CA VAL A 621 -44.65 5.78 19.53
C VAL A 621 -44.62 6.86 18.42
N TRP A 622 -45.69 7.62 18.26
CA TRP A 622 -45.85 8.68 17.25
C TRP A 622 -44.69 9.68 17.13
N PRO A 623 -44.04 10.14 18.23
CA PRO A 623 -42.89 11.04 18.14
C PRO A 623 -41.73 10.43 17.35
N TYR A 624 -41.58 9.11 17.40
CA TYR A 624 -40.46 8.36 16.83
C TYR A 624 -40.64 7.96 15.36
N ARG A 625 -41.76 8.34 14.72
CA ARG A 625 -42.13 7.91 13.36
C ARG A 625 -41.15 8.29 12.25
N LYS A 626 -40.36 9.36 12.44
CA LYS A 626 -39.38 9.83 11.46
C LYS A 626 -38.06 9.05 11.53
N ASN A 627 -37.85 8.23 12.56
CA ASN A 627 -36.60 7.53 12.75
C ASN A 627 -36.56 6.24 11.89
N LYS A 628 -35.69 6.25 10.87
CA LYS A 628 -35.50 5.10 9.95
C LYS A 628 -34.88 3.87 10.62
N SER A 629 -34.34 4.01 11.83
CA SER A 629 -33.76 2.89 12.58
C SER A 629 -34.78 2.15 13.46
N LEU A 630 -36.02 2.63 13.55
CA LEU A 630 -37.06 2.02 14.38
C LEU A 630 -38.18 1.47 13.52
N MET A 631 -38.53 0.22 13.79
CA MET A 631 -39.69 -0.44 13.21
C MET A 631 -40.72 -0.70 14.30
N PHE A 632 -42.00 -0.49 14.00
CA PHE A 632 -43.08 -0.67 14.95
C PHE A 632 -43.97 -1.82 14.52
N ALA A 633 -44.18 -2.76 15.43
CA ALA A 633 -44.92 -3.97 15.15
C ALA A 633 -45.83 -4.37 16.31
N TYR A 634 -46.79 -5.24 16.04
CA TYR A 634 -47.57 -5.94 17.06
C TYR A 634 -47.67 -7.44 16.76
N MET A 635 -47.89 -8.24 17.79
CA MET A 635 -48.03 -9.69 17.72
C MET A 635 -49.23 -10.15 18.56
N TYR A 636 -50.00 -11.09 18.02
CA TYR A 636 -51.06 -11.75 18.77
C TYR A 636 -50.49 -12.81 19.72
N VAL A 637 -50.91 -12.79 20.98
CA VAL A 637 -50.51 -13.78 22.00
C VAL A 637 -50.78 -15.20 21.50
N GLU A 638 -51.96 -15.46 20.94
CA GLU A 638 -52.39 -16.77 20.45
C GLU A 638 -51.42 -17.39 19.43
N ARG A 639 -50.79 -16.56 18.60
CA ARG A 639 -49.87 -17.01 17.54
C ARG A 639 -48.42 -17.02 17.99
N GLY A 640 -48.04 -16.10 18.87
CA GLY A 640 -46.65 -15.85 19.23
C GLY A 640 -46.21 -16.38 20.59
N LEU A 641 -47.09 -17.05 21.35
CA LEU A 641 -46.80 -17.48 22.72
C LEU A 641 -45.63 -18.48 22.81
N SER A 642 -45.57 -19.47 21.91
CA SER A 642 -44.48 -20.45 21.87
C SER A 642 -43.12 -19.77 21.60
N TRP A 643 -43.11 -18.87 20.61
CA TRP A 643 -41.94 -18.06 20.27
C TRP A 643 -41.50 -17.17 21.43
N TYR A 644 -42.44 -16.52 22.12
CA TYR A 644 -42.14 -15.67 23.26
C TYR A 644 -41.61 -16.48 24.46
N LYS A 645 -42.18 -17.67 24.71
CA LYS A 645 -41.70 -18.59 25.75
C LYS A 645 -40.27 -19.04 25.49
N GLU A 646 -39.97 -19.45 24.26
CA GLU A 646 -38.62 -19.87 23.87
C GLU A 646 -37.62 -18.70 23.95
N LEU A 647 -38.04 -17.50 23.55
CA LEU A 647 -37.23 -16.28 23.67
C LEU A 647 -36.86 -15.99 25.13
N LEU A 648 -37.80 -16.15 26.06
CA LEU A 648 -37.56 -15.96 27.49
C LEU A 648 -36.65 -17.05 28.07
N GLN A 649 -36.88 -18.33 27.73
CA GLN A 649 -36.02 -19.43 28.15
C GLN A 649 -34.56 -19.25 27.70
N LEU A 650 -34.35 -18.74 26.48
CA LEU A 650 -33.01 -18.47 25.97
C LEU A 650 -32.31 -17.30 26.68
N ALA A 651 -33.07 -16.36 27.23
CA ALA A 651 -32.56 -15.20 27.93
C ALA A 651 -32.41 -15.42 29.45
N LEU A 652 -33.17 -16.35 30.02
CA LEU A 652 -33.22 -16.69 31.45
C LEU A 652 -32.91 -18.18 31.61
N PRO A 653 -31.62 -18.59 31.57
CA PRO A 653 -31.23 -20.00 31.60
C PRO A 653 -31.48 -20.71 32.95
N ASP A 654 -31.78 -19.96 34.01
CA ASP A 654 -31.90 -20.48 35.38
C ASP A 654 -33.29 -21.10 35.70
N GLU A 655 -34.27 -20.97 34.80
CA GLU A 655 -35.67 -21.38 35.04
C GLU A 655 -36.18 -22.33 33.93
N PRO A 656 -36.02 -23.66 34.09
CA PRO A 656 -36.32 -24.62 33.02
C PRO A 656 -37.83 -24.75 32.69
N ASP A 657 -38.72 -24.52 33.67
CA ASP A 657 -40.17 -24.72 33.53
C ASP A 657 -40.99 -23.42 33.67
N LEU A 658 -40.79 -22.47 32.76
CA LEU A 658 -41.61 -21.25 32.68
C LEU A 658 -43.06 -21.57 32.26
N ASN A 659 -44.00 -21.50 33.20
CA ASN A 659 -45.44 -21.54 32.95
C ASN A 659 -46.01 -20.12 32.77
N ILE A 660 -46.12 -19.68 31.51
CA ILE A 660 -46.53 -18.31 31.17
C ILE A 660 -48.04 -18.27 30.97
N ASN A 661 -48.75 -17.45 31.76
CA ASN A 661 -50.16 -17.18 31.55
C ASN A 661 -50.36 -16.19 30.38
N PRO A 662 -51.10 -16.57 29.30
CA PRO A 662 -51.30 -15.70 28.14
C PRO A 662 -51.98 -14.38 28.47
N ARG A 663 -52.88 -14.34 29.48
CA ARG A 663 -53.56 -13.10 29.90
C ARG A 663 -52.61 -12.09 30.52
N ASN A 664 -51.52 -12.54 31.14
CA ASN A 664 -50.54 -11.64 31.74
C ASN A 664 -49.58 -11.07 30.69
N CYS A 665 -49.48 -11.66 29.50
CA CYS A 665 -48.58 -11.17 28.43
C CYS A 665 -49.14 -9.96 27.68
N VAL A 666 -50.45 -9.75 27.73
CA VAL A 666 -51.14 -8.65 27.05
C VAL A 666 -50.64 -7.31 27.58
N GLY A 667 -50.25 -6.40 26.67
CA GLY A 667 -49.68 -5.09 27.01
C GLY A 667 -48.16 -5.09 27.22
N THR A 668 -47.48 -6.23 27.08
CA THR A 668 -46.01 -6.29 27.11
C THR A 668 -45.44 -5.69 25.83
N VAL A 669 -44.42 -4.83 25.95
CA VAL A 669 -43.69 -4.24 24.81
C VAL A 669 -42.24 -4.71 24.82
N LEU A 670 -41.77 -5.23 23.69
CA LEU A 670 -40.40 -5.69 23.50
C LEU A 670 -39.65 -4.79 22.53
N ALA A 671 -38.43 -4.39 22.87
CA ALA A 671 -37.51 -3.74 21.95
C ALA A 671 -36.41 -4.72 21.53
N LEU A 672 -36.50 -5.20 20.28
CA LEU A 672 -35.69 -6.29 19.73
C LEU A 672 -34.53 -5.75 18.89
N ASN A 673 -33.30 -6.21 19.14
CA ASN A 673 -32.13 -5.89 18.33
C ASN A 673 -31.63 -7.13 17.59
N GLY A 674 -31.97 -7.23 16.30
CA GLY A 674 -31.64 -8.38 15.45
C GLY A 674 -30.15 -8.71 15.37
N HIS A 675 -29.32 -7.69 15.17
CA HIS A 675 -27.88 -7.83 14.94
C HIS A 675 -27.10 -8.18 16.21
N ARG A 676 -27.41 -7.52 17.34
CA ARG A 676 -26.71 -7.74 18.62
C ARG A 676 -27.38 -8.81 19.49
N LYS A 677 -28.47 -9.43 19.02
CA LYS A 677 -29.20 -10.53 19.67
C LYS A 677 -29.49 -10.28 21.15
N TYR A 678 -30.22 -9.20 21.39
CA TYR A 678 -30.76 -8.89 22.72
C TYR A 678 -32.14 -8.26 22.60
N PHE A 679 -32.91 -8.31 23.68
CA PHE A 679 -34.13 -7.53 23.82
C PHE A 679 -34.19 -6.74 25.13
N CYS A 680 -34.95 -5.66 25.12
CA CYS A 680 -35.41 -4.98 26.34
C CYS A 680 -36.93 -5.21 26.44
N MET A 681 -37.46 -5.28 27.66
CA MET A 681 -38.88 -5.56 27.89
C MET A 681 -39.50 -4.52 28.82
N PHE A 682 -40.72 -4.12 28.48
CA PHE A 682 -41.66 -3.37 29.31
C PHE A 682 -42.86 -4.26 29.59
N HIS A 683 -43.24 -4.38 30.86
CA HIS A 683 -44.36 -5.22 31.27
C HIS A 683 -45.43 -4.39 31.97
N ALA A 684 -46.65 -4.38 31.42
CA ALA A 684 -47.73 -3.49 31.83
C ALA A 684 -48.17 -3.65 33.30
N LYS A 685 -48.06 -4.85 33.88
CA LYS A 685 -48.48 -5.13 35.27
C LYS A 685 -47.45 -4.80 36.35
N HIS A 686 -46.20 -4.47 35.96
CA HIS A 686 -45.14 -4.07 36.89
C HIS A 686 -44.71 -2.63 36.59
N THR A 687 -45.59 -1.68 36.88
CA THR A 687 -45.23 -0.25 36.81
C THR A 687 -44.32 0.11 38.00
N GLU A 688 -43.23 0.84 37.74
CA GLU A 688 -42.33 1.32 38.79
C GLU A 688 -43.12 2.19 39.78
N ARG A 689 -43.22 1.76 41.05
CA ARG A 689 -43.84 2.55 42.12
C ARG A 689 -43.24 3.96 42.13
N ARG A 690 -44.08 4.98 41.91
CA ARG A 690 -43.74 6.39 42.11
C ARG A 690 -43.21 6.59 43.54
N SER A 691 -41.90 6.76 43.70
CA SER A 691 -41.30 7.18 44.96
C SER A 691 -41.72 8.62 45.29
N LYS A 692 -42.75 8.79 46.11
CA LYS A 692 -42.98 10.03 46.86
C LYS A 692 -41.84 10.16 47.89
N LYS A 693 -41.17 11.31 47.91
CA LYS A 693 -40.13 11.66 48.89
C LYS A 693 -40.71 11.78 50.31
N ALA A 694 -39.82 11.50 51.26
CA ALA A 694 -39.71 12.01 52.64
C ALA A 694 -40.04 11.02 53.77
N ASP A 695 -38.96 10.76 54.49
CA ASP A 695 -38.82 10.58 55.93
C ASP A 695 -38.91 9.18 56.59
N ALA A 696 -37.73 8.87 57.16
CA ALA A 696 -37.48 8.23 58.43
C ALA A 696 -37.49 6.69 58.53
N SER A 697 -36.26 6.19 58.71
CA SER A 697 -35.85 5.39 59.88
C SER A 697 -36.02 3.86 59.84
N LEU A 698 -34.85 3.25 59.66
CA LEU A 698 -34.33 2.03 60.30
C LEU A 698 -34.94 0.65 60.00
N THR A 699 -34.05 -0.13 59.36
CA THR A 699 -33.71 -1.53 59.60
C THR A 699 -34.73 -2.61 59.25
N SER A 700 -34.52 -3.24 58.09
CA SER A 700 -34.21 -4.67 58.02
C SER A 700 -33.65 -5.02 56.64
N LYS A 701 -32.66 -5.93 56.63
CA LYS A 701 -32.00 -6.45 55.44
C LYS A 701 -33.00 -7.08 54.46
N CYS A 702 -33.00 -6.59 53.22
CA CYS A 702 -33.23 -7.40 52.01
C CYS A 702 -32.45 -6.73 50.86
N ASN A 703 -31.31 -7.31 50.49
CA ASN A 703 -30.62 -7.00 49.24
C ASN A 703 -31.30 -7.80 48.12
N GLY A 704 -32.15 -7.14 47.35
CA GLY A 704 -32.74 -7.68 46.13
C GLY A 704 -33.29 -6.53 45.30
N ASP A 705 -32.85 -6.43 44.04
CA ASP A 705 -33.36 -5.44 43.09
C ASP A 705 -34.86 -5.70 42.84
N PRO A 706 -35.74 -4.69 43.01
CA PRO A 706 -37.18 -4.84 42.79
C PRO A 706 -37.55 -5.20 41.34
N GLU A 707 -36.60 -5.09 40.40
CA GLU A 707 -36.76 -5.56 39.01
C GLU A 707 -36.51 -7.08 38.82
N SER A 708 -36.08 -7.81 39.85
CA SER A 708 -35.64 -9.22 39.70
C SER A 708 -36.34 -10.24 40.58
N GLY A 709 -37.28 -9.85 41.44
CA GLY A 709 -37.69 -10.70 42.57
C GLY A 709 -39.13 -11.22 42.64
N ALA A 710 -40.02 -10.92 41.69
CA ALA A 710 -41.43 -11.33 41.83
C ALA A 710 -42.12 -11.73 40.50
N PHE A 711 -41.34 -12.12 39.49
CA PHE A 711 -41.88 -12.52 38.18
C PHE A 711 -42.45 -13.95 38.17
N ILE A 712 -42.03 -14.81 39.12
CA ILE A 712 -42.47 -16.21 39.21
C ILE A 712 -42.99 -16.45 40.64
N GLY A 713 -44.26 -16.12 40.86
CA GLY A 713 -44.95 -16.40 42.13
C GLY A 713 -45.54 -17.79 42.12
N PHE A 714 -44.87 -18.73 42.79
CA PHE A 714 -45.53 -19.86 43.43
C PHE A 714 -46.04 -19.34 44.77
N ASP A 715 -47.33 -19.01 44.87
CA ASP A 715 -48.01 -18.87 46.16
C ASP A 715 -49.48 -19.29 46.03
N SER A 716 -49.75 -20.42 46.68
CA SER A 716 -51.07 -20.92 46.99
C SER A 716 -51.56 -20.26 48.29
N SER A 717 -52.29 -19.16 48.22
CA SER A 717 -53.13 -18.70 49.33
C SER A 717 -54.16 -17.65 48.88
N SER A 718 -55.43 -18.02 49.04
CA SER A 718 -56.62 -17.23 49.39
C SER A 718 -56.64 -15.71 49.17
N GLU A 719 -57.62 -15.30 48.35
CA GLU A 719 -58.44 -14.07 48.41
C GLU A 719 -57.89 -12.86 49.18
N SER A 720 -57.58 -11.77 48.46
CA SER A 720 -58.25 -10.46 48.58
C SER A 720 -57.51 -9.38 47.78
N ASP A 721 -58.30 -8.52 47.15
CA ASP A 721 -57.96 -7.26 46.50
C ASP A 721 -57.20 -7.34 45.16
N GLU A 722 -57.97 -7.70 44.13
CA GLU A 722 -57.76 -7.21 42.78
C GLU A 722 -57.78 -5.67 42.77
N GLU A 723 -56.62 -5.01 42.71
CA GLU A 723 -56.54 -3.78 41.91
C GLU A 723 -56.61 -4.22 40.45
N VAL A 724 -57.84 -4.39 39.95
CA VAL A 724 -58.13 -4.57 38.52
C VAL A 724 -57.59 -3.33 37.81
N LEU A 725 -56.34 -3.42 37.34
CA LEU A 725 -55.85 -2.52 36.30
C LEU A 725 -56.78 -2.72 35.10
N LEU A 726 -57.72 -1.79 34.94
CA LEU A 726 -58.57 -1.70 33.76
C LEU A 726 -57.66 -1.82 32.53
N GLU A 727 -58.03 -2.68 31.57
CA GLU A 727 -57.25 -2.92 30.34
C GLU A 727 -56.88 -1.62 29.60
N GLU A 728 -57.64 -0.55 29.87
CA GLU A 728 -57.47 0.81 29.36
C GLU A 728 -56.18 1.52 29.80
N ASN A 729 -55.59 1.17 30.96
CA ASN A 729 -54.42 1.89 31.53
C ASN A 729 -53.09 1.12 31.46
N LEU A 730 -53.04 0.00 30.73
CA LEU A 730 -51.87 -0.90 30.68
C LEU A 730 -50.60 -0.24 30.08
N LEU A 731 -50.74 0.81 29.27
CA LEU A 731 -49.62 1.44 28.55
C LEU A 731 -49.23 2.82 29.07
N ASP A 732 -49.75 3.27 30.21
CA ASP A 732 -49.47 4.61 30.74
C ASP A 732 -48.00 4.85 31.10
N GLY A 733 -47.28 3.80 31.51
CA GLY A 733 -45.84 3.86 31.81
C GLY A 733 -44.93 3.74 30.58
N LEU A 734 -45.48 3.43 29.41
CA LEU A 734 -44.70 3.15 28.19
C LEU A 734 -43.86 4.35 27.71
N PRO A 735 -44.35 5.61 27.70
CA PRO A 735 -43.55 6.76 27.25
C PRO A 735 -42.26 6.93 28.06
N ASN A 736 -42.34 6.87 29.39
CA ASN A 736 -41.16 6.99 30.26
C ASN A 736 -40.16 5.85 30.04
N TRP A 737 -40.66 4.64 29.81
CA TRP A 737 -39.80 3.51 29.49
C TRP A 737 -39.12 3.65 28.12
N LEU A 738 -39.82 4.19 27.12
CA LEU A 738 -39.24 4.48 25.80
C LEU A 738 -38.10 5.51 25.90
N ASP A 739 -38.25 6.55 26.71
CA ASP A 739 -37.20 7.54 26.92
C ASP A 739 -35.93 6.88 27.51
N ARG A 740 -36.09 6.05 28.55
CA ARG A 740 -35.01 5.25 29.14
C ARG A 740 -34.39 4.25 28.16
N LEU A 741 -35.19 3.64 27.29
CA LEU A 741 -34.72 2.73 26.25
C LEU A 741 -33.78 3.44 25.26
N PHE A 742 -34.05 4.70 24.94
CA PHE A 742 -33.22 5.50 24.04
C PHE A 742 -32.01 6.12 24.74
N GLU A 743 -32.12 6.48 26.02
CA GLU A 743 -30.98 6.82 26.88
C GLU A 743 -30.05 5.61 27.11
N GLY A 744 -30.59 4.39 26.99
CA GLY A 744 -29.85 3.14 27.13
C GLY A 744 -29.76 2.63 28.57
N THR A 745 -30.62 3.12 29.47
CA THR A 745 -30.67 2.75 30.89
C THR A 745 -31.57 1.53 31.18
N THR A 746 -32.23 0.97 30.16
CA THR A 746 -33.03 -0.26 30.29
C THR A 746 -32.18 -1.53 30.25
N ARG A 747 -32.57 -2.53 31.05
CA ARG A 747 -31.91 -3.84 31.09
C ARG A 747 -32.00 -4.55 29.74
N ARG A 748 -30.90 -5.17 29.32
CA ARG A 748 -30.77 -5.92 28.07
C ARG A 748 -30.63 -7.42 28.36
N TYR A 749 -31.52 -8.20 27.77
CA TYR A 749 -31.51 -9.66 27.85
C TYR A 749 -30.83 -10.22 26.61
N HIS A 750 -29.64 -10.81 26.79
CA HIS A 750 -28.82 -11.34 25.70
C HIS A 750 -29.07 -12.83 25.51
N PHE A 751 -29.01 -13.28 24.26
CA PHE A 751 -29.17 -14.71 23.91
C PHE A 751 -28.34 -15.06 22.66
N ASN A 752 -28.11 -16.35 22.43
CA ASN A 752 -27.15 -16.84 21.42
C ASN A 752 -27.72 -16.88 19.99
N TYR A 753 -29.00 -17.22 19.84
CA TYR A 753 -29.69 -17.32 18.55
C TYR A 753 -31.16 -16.93 18.68
N TRP A 754 -31.76 -16.46 17.58
CA TRP A 754 -33.18 -16.14 17.53
C TRP A 754 -34.01 -17.42 17.37
N PRO A 755 -35.05 -17.65 18.20
CA PRO A 755 -35.93 -18.80 18.06
C PRO A 755 -36.77 -18.70 16.78
N ASP A 756 -37.13 -19.84 16.21
CA ASP A 756 -37.95 -19.87 14.99
C ASP A 756 -39.39 -19.44 15.29
N PHE A 757 -39.97 -18.62 14.41
CA PHE A 757 -41.36 -18.18 14.57
C PHE A 757 -42.31 -19.28 14.07
N PRO A 758 -43.42 -19.58 14.78
CA PRO A 758 -44.34 -20.64 14.38
C PRO A 758 -44.96 -20.38 12.99
N ASN A 759 -44.94 -21.42 12.14
CA ASN A 759 -45.40 -21.36 10.74
C ASN A 759 -46.90 -21.67 10.55
N LYS A 760 -47.70 -21.78 11.62
CA LYS A 760 -49.12 -22.18 11.57
C LYS A 760 -50.05 -21.06 11.99
#